data_AF-A0A9P1M999-F1
#
_entry.id   AF-A0A9P1M999-F1
#
_cell.length_a   1.000
_cell.length_b   1.000
_cell.length_c   1.000
_cell.angle_alpha   90.00
_cell.angle_beta   90.00
_cell.angle_gamma   90.00
#
_symmetry.space_group_name_H-M   'P 1'
#
loop_
_entity.id
_entity.type
_entity.pdbx_description
1 polymer ?
#
loop_
_entity_poly.entity_id
_entity_poly.type
_entity_poly.pdbx_seq_one_letter_code
_entity_poly.pdbx_strand_id
1 'polypeptide(L)'
;MGRKDVHAYICKFRLLQYGLVQEAASIDTIAEDILGLDDDTQGVTGEADEEGNLSTGLSIRKREQFVKDSLRRVSPAYRKDRYVKIFEKALSSKDLAAMERKNLKAVDAMATLRKHRLNEEYSMHEDPPSSAINDSSGSTDPKNVAEEVQARSLDTAQGQRYLDAMEVRARLTLLFEREQEILGLLYNGRASPKPPVKVSAEMFFLQAILVPPNRYRPEARMGPDRISEAQQNSLYKNILRSSERVVQAHHELREENGSRSKGTRSKNSLTLLHQAWTDLQDSVNCLIDKTKSPVQGLAAQRVEDGIKQKLEKKEGLFRKNMMGKRVNYAARSVISPDPMIDTNEIGVPPVFATRLTYPEPVTSHNVRELAQAVINGAEQWPGASALENEAGQIMNLRWKTAEERESLAHQLLTPSTIEHGGIRNKKVHRHLANGDVVLMNRQPTLHKPSIMGHRVRVLPGEKTIRMHYANCNTYNADFDGDEMNMHFPQNEIARAEALQLADTDHQEWPYLVREDQAYSPAILKPAPLWTGKQVVTTILLNITPQNCGGLWMKGGSKIRGSAWGVAGAEEESVYFSNGESSRLEKLEESEAIGLRVAAGYVGIDDEFPPPTDPVLLSRLEEVMRDDAKQENLDMLVNGSAGDLSSKVTQACLPVGLEKPFPRNHMQSMTVSGAKGSQEYFFHLMAGREGLIDTAVKTSRSGYLQRCIIKGMEGLVVAYDTTVRDSDGALIQFLYGEDGIDITKQEYLENFEFILRNIESQASQLQFGADKNKHLTCNKTQILKQMKSALKHTKRVDAARVVETVGNSDNFGLAKLYKVCLTFFPIKEIQHMYGIDTLKAPIWREQSTKLPNVDDQGAGVLSRIRSKHTNVSYFGYRLSNGPHSTLNVEFTLEYDIETPKLLMVNLVREAVKRSVVHQVQGLEECTFVAKEKINGNETPVIHTSGVNVRAMWQFPDFLDVNRIITNDIATTLEEYGVEACRSNIMGELRGVFQSHNITVDNRHLNLIADHMTRNGGFTPFNRLGLAGNVSPFTKMSFETTVAFLRDALIEGDWDDLTTPSARIVVGQLGRVGTGSFDVLGVAPTSFEMIATN
;
A
#
# COMPACT_ATOMS: atom_id res chain seq x y z
N MET A 1 30.82 -5.79 -21.57
CA MET A 1 31.97 -4.86 -21.41
C MET A 1 33.09 -5.60 -20.71
N GLY A 2 34.33 -5.40 -21.14
CA GLY A 2 35.52 -5.83 -20.43
C GLY A 2 35.94 -4.84 -19.34
N ARG A 3 36.85 -5.28 -18.47
CA ARG A 3 37.38 -4.48 -17.34
C ARG A 3 38.04 -3.17 -17.79
N LYS A 4 38.62 -3.13 -19.01
CA LYS A 4 39.22 -1.95 -19.64
C LYS A 4 38.18 -0.88 -20.02
N ASP A 5 37.00 -1.30 -20.47
CA ASP A 5 35.91 -0.42 -20.93
C ASP A 5 35.22 0.20 -19.71
N VAL A 6 34.89 -0.62 -18.72
CA VAL A 6 34.33 -0.17 -17.43
C VAL A 6 35.26 0.88 -16.77
N HIS A 7 36.58 0.67 -16.81
CA HIS A 7 37.54 1.67 -16.33
C HIS A 7 37.54 2.96 -17.19
N ALA A 8 37.40 2.85 -18.51
CA ALA A 8 37.25 4.00 -19.41
C ALA A 8 36.07 4.89 -18.98
N TYR A 9 34.89 4.28 -18.80
CA TYR A 9 33.68 4.99 -18.37
C TYR A 9 33.85 5.59 -16.97
N ILE A 10 34.44 4.89 -16.00
CA ILE A 10 34.74 5.44 -14.67
C ILE A 10 35.64 6.67 -14.77
N CYS A 11 36.67 6.63 -15.63
CA CYS A 11 37.54 7.77 -15.89
C CYS A 11 36.78 8.94 -16.57
N LYS A 12 35.92 8.66 -17.56
CA LYS A 12 35.09 9.69 -18.22
C LYS A 12 34.09 10.33 -17.25
N PHE A 13 33.32 9.54 -16.51
CA PHE A 13 32.37 10.04 -15.51
C PHE A 13 33.06 10.93 -14.46
N ARG A 14 34.27 10.57 -14.00
CA ARG A 14 35.07 11.41 -13.09
C ARG A 14 35.40 12.77 -13.70
N LEU A 15 35.69 12.87 -15.00
CA LEU A 15 35.97 14.16 -15.67
C LEU A 15 34.68 14.95 -15.95
N LEU A 16 33.63 14.27 -16.41
CA LEU A 16 32.32 14.89 -16.68
C LEU A 16 31.65 15.43 -15.40
N GLN A 17 31.89 14.82 -14.23
CA GLN A 17 31.45 15.36 -12.93
C GLN A 17 32.00 16.77 -12.63
N TYR A 18 33.15 17.11 -13.21
CA TYR A 18 33.79 18.43 -13.11
C TYR A 18 33.65 19.24 -14.42
N GLY A 19 32.77 18.83 -15.34
CA GLY A 19 32.50 19.54 -16.60
C GLY A 19 33.66 19.53 -17.62
N LEU A 20 34.62 18.60 -17.49
CA LEU A 20 35.83 18.52 -18.31
C LEU A 20 35.57 17.71 -19.60
N VAL A 21 34.77 18.27 -20.50
CA VAL A 21 34.21 17.59 -21.70
C VAL A 21 35.23 17.40 -22.84
N GLN A 22 36.36 18.10 -22.86
CA GLN A 22 37.44 17.83 -23.83
C GLN A 22 38.32 16.67 -23.37
N GLU A 23 38.57 16.66 -22.07
CA GLU A 23 39.40 15.71 -21.37
C GLU A 23 38.70 14.35 -21.27
N ALA A 24 37.37 14.33 -21.11
CA ALA A 24 36.56 13.10 -21.19
C ALA A 24 36.71 12.41 -22.57
N ALA A 25 36.50 13.13 -23.67
CA ALA A 25 36.67 12.59 -25.03
C ALA A 25 38.12 12.13 -25.32
N SER A 26 39.12 12.71 -24.65
CA SER A 26 40.53 12.30 -24.79
C SER A 26 40.85 10.93 -24.16
N ILE A 27 39.95 10.36 -23.34
CA ILE A 27 40.17 9.04 -22.71
C ILE A 27 40.12 7.88 -23.72
N ASP A 28 39.45 8.08 -24.85
CA ASP A 28 39.31 7.07 -25.89
C ASP A 28 40.61 6.96 -26.72
N THR A 29 41.11 8.09 -27.24
CA THR A 29 42.37 8.15 -28.01
C THR A 29 43.58 7.65 -27.20
N ILE A 30 43.60 7.88 -25.88
CA ILE A 30 44.62 7.35 -24.95
C ILE A 30 44.70 5.79 -24.97
N ALA A 31 43.68 5.08 -25.46
CA ALA A 31 43.74 3.64 -25.68
C ALA A 31 44.20 3.23 -27.10
N GLU A 32 44.08 4.11 -28.09
CA GLU A 32 44.52 3.92 -29.47
C GLU A 32 46.02 4.25 -29.64
N ASP A 33 46.50 5.32 -28.99
CA ASP A 33 47.91 5.75 -28.95
C ASP A 33 48.88 4.65 -28.40
N ILE A 34 48.34 3.61 -27.76
CA ILE A 34 49.11 2.48 -27.21
C ILE A 34 49.25 1.34 -28.22
N LEU A 35 48.39 1.27 -29.25
CA LEU A 35 48.46 0.26 -30.31
C LEU A 35 49.38 0.65 -31.47
N GLY A 36 49.86 1.90 -31.51
CA GLY A 36 50.80 2.42 -32.52
C GLY A 36 52.25 2.54 -32.04
N LEU A 37 52.62 1.88 -30.94
CA LEU A 37 53.97 1.92 -30.36
C LEU A 37 54.59 0.52 -30.38
N ASP A 38 55.38 0.23 -31.42
CA ASP A 38 56.20 -0.98 -31.50
C ASP A 38 57.40 -0.88 -30.52
N ASP A 39 57.45 -1.87 -29.62
CA ASP A 39 58.60 -2.47 -28.91
C ASP A 39 59.89 -1.65 -28.63
N ASP A 40 59.80 -0.41 -28.14
CA ASP A 40 60.99 0.33 -27.68
C ASP A 40 60.77 1.17 -26.41
N THR A 41 60.49 0.51 -25.27
CA THR A 41 60.73 1.08 -23.91
C THR A 41 60.79 0.02 -22.80
N GLN A 42 61.97 -0.60 -22.61
CA GLN A 42 62.25 -1.36 -21.38
C GLN A 42 62.51 -0.39 -20.22
N GLY A 43 61.88 -0.59 -19.03
CA GLY A 43 62.31 0.13 -17.82
C GLY A 43 61.30 0.53 -16.74
N VAL A 44 60.22 -0.23 -16.48
CA VAL A 44 59.46 -0.07 -15.22
C VAL A 44 59.14 -1.44 -14.59
N THR A 45 59.79 -1.75 -13.47
CA THR A 45 59.44 -2.91 -12.63
C THR A 45 58.23 -2.58 -11.77
N GLY A 46 57.18 -3.38 -11.87
CA GLY A 46 56.01 -3.34 -10.98
C GLY A 46 55.23 -4.63 -11.11
N GLU A 47 54.64 -5.09 -10.01
CA GLU A 47 54.04 -6.43 -9.88
C GLU A 47 52.94 -6.68 -10.93
N ALA A 48 52.87 -7.93 -11.38
CA ALA A 48 51.89 -8.40 -12.34
C ALA A 48 50.82 -9.23 -11.63
N ASP A 49 49.56 -8.83 -11.76
CA ASP A 49 48.41 -9.64 -11.34
C ASP A 49 48.32 -10.92 -12.21
N GLU A 50 47.89 -12.05 -11.63
CA GLU A 50 47.95 -13.38 -12.26
C GLU A 50 46.94 -13.64 -13.42
N GLU A 51 46.38 -12.60 -14.04
CA GLU A 51 45.59 -12.70 -15.28
C GLU A 51 46.21 -11.83 -16.38
N GLY A 52 46.75 -12.47 -17.42
CA GLY A 52 47.65 -11.83 -18.37
C GLY A 52 47.02 -10.77 -19.28
N ASN A 53 47.32 -9.50 -19.03
CA ASN A 53 47.50 -8.47 -20.08
C ASN A 53 48.21 -7.20 -19.56
N LEU A 54 49.53 -7.13 -19.76
CA LEU A 54 50.37 -5.98 -19.35
C LEU A 54 49.90 -4.65 -19.95
N SER A 55 49.44 -4.68 -21.21
CA SER A 55 48.87 -3.55 -21.95
C SER A 55 47.61 -2.97 -21.29
N THR A 56 46.75 -3.82 -20.73
CA THR A 56 45.55 -3.40 -19.99
C THR A 56 45.93 -2.62 -18.74
N GLY A 57 46.85 -3.14 -17.92
CA GLY A 57 47.35 -2.46 -16.73
C GLY A 57 48.01 -1.11 -17.03
N LEU A 58 48.81 -1.04 -18.10
CA LEU A 58 49.41 0.22 -18.59
C LEU A 58 48.35 1.24 -19.03
N SER A 59 47.34 0.82 -19.79
CA SER A 59 46.26 1.72 -20.24
C SER A 59 45.42 2.26 -19.07
N ILE A 60 45.15 1.43 -18.06
CA ILE A 60 44.48 1.81 -16.81
C ILE A 60 45.31 2.86 -16.04
N ARG A 61 46.61 2.60 -15.83
CA ARG A 61 47.52 3.53 -15.13
C ARG A 61 47.66 4.87 -15.86
N LYS A 62 47.82 4.85 -17.20
CA LYS A 62 47.86 6.08 -18.04
C LYS A 62 46.56 6.89 -17.95
N ARG A 63 45.38 6.24 -18.07
CA ARG A 63 44.07 6.88 -17.93
C ARG A 63 43.87 7.47 -16.53
N GLU A 64 44.26 6.77 -15.46
CA GLU A 64 44.19 7.31 -14.11
C GLU A 64 45.10 8.52 -13.88
N GLN A 65 46.32 8.50 -14.43
CA GLN A 65 47.24 9.63 -14.31
C GLN A 65 46.70 10.85 -15.07
N PHE A 66 46.23 10.67 -16.31
CA PHE A 66 45.57 11.72 -17.09
C PHE A 66 44.34 12.29 -16.39
N VAL A 67 43.53 11.46 -15.73
CA VAL A 67 42.40 11.92 -14.90
C VAL A 67 42.88 12.66 -13.66
N LYS A 68 43.90 12.17 -12.94
CA LYS A 68 44.47 12.86 -11.76
C LYS A 68 45.07 14.22 -12.12
N ASP A 69 45.66 14.37 -13.31
CA ASP A 69 46.19 15.65 -13.79
C ASP A 69 45.12 16.58 -14.38
N SER A 70 44.05 16.03 -14.98
CA SER A 70 42.90 16.82 -15.45
C SER A 70 41.98 17.28 -14.32
N LEU A 71 41.81 16.49 -13.25
CA LEU A 71 41.10 16.92 -12.03
C LEU A 71 41.86 18.00 -11.23
N ARG A 72 43.09 18.36 -11.63
CA ARG A 72 43.81 19.56 -11.16
C ARG A 72 43.45 20.82 -11.98
N ARG A 73 42.36 20.79 -12.76
CA ARG A 73 41.70 21.94 -13.42
C ARG A 73 40.51 22.37 -12.55
N VAL A 74 40.23 23.68 -12.45
CA VAL A 74 39.13 24.19 -11.62
C VAL A 74 37.99 24.67 -12.49
N SER A 75 36.88 23.93 -12.47
CA SER A 75 35.63 24.27 -13.17
C SER A 75 34.79 25.28 -12.36
N PRO A 76 34.16 26.28 -12.99
CA PRO A 76 33.27 27.20 -12.27
C PRO A 76 32.01 26.47 -11.78
N ALA A 77 31.68 26.62 -10.50
CA ALA A 77 30.52 25.97 -9.90
C ALA A 77 29.22 26.73 -10.19
N TYR A 78 28.19 26.04 -10.66
CA TYR A 78 26.88 26.62 -10.93
C TYR A 78 26.01 26.74 -9.66
N ARG A 79 25.18 27.78 -9.62
CA ARG A 79 24.11 28.00 -8.65
C ARG A 79 22.79 28.12 -9.41
N LYS A 80 21.83 27.27 -9.08
CA LYS A 80 20.44 27.45 -9.53
C LYS A 80 19.72 28.42 -8.61
N ASP A 81 18.91 29.32 -9.17
CA ASP A 81 17.98 30.17 -8.43
C ASP A 81 16.54 29.84 -8.85
N ARG A 82 15.74 29.43 -7.85
CA ARG A 82 14.39 28.87 -8.00
C ARG A 82 14.32 27.81 -9.12
N TYR A 83 13.43 28.01 -10.10
CA TYR A 83 13.23 27.17 -11.28
C TYR A 83 13.45 27.94 -12.59
N VAL A 84 14.14 29.09 -12.53
CA VAL A 84 14.08 30.11 -13.60
C VAL A 84 15.46 30.63 -14.01
N LYS A 85 16.41 30.75 -13.07
CA LYS A 85 17.72 31.35 -13.34
C LYS A 85 18.86 30.41 -12.98
N ILE A 86 19.93 30.45 -13.78
CA ILE A 86 21.18 29.74 -13.54
C ILE A 86 22.30 30.78 -13.49
N PHE A 87 23.14 30.67 -12.47
CA PHE A 87 24.29 31.53 -12.26
C PHE A 87 25.58 30.72 -12.23
N GLU A 88 26.60 31.18 -12.96
CA GLU A 88 27.96 30.69 -12.92
C GLU A 88 28.74 31.52 -11.88
N LYS A 89 29.32 30.88 -10.87
CA LYS A 89 30.20 31.55 -9.92
C LYS A 89 31.54 31.85 -10.59
N ALA A 90 32.06 33.06 -10.41
CA ALA A 90 33.44 33.35 -10.80
C ALA A 90 34.44 32.42 -10.08
N LEU A 91 35.48 32.02 -10.79
CA LEU A 91 36.62 31.30 -10.22
C LEU A 91 37.41 32.21 -9.28
N SER A 92 38.08 31.64 -8.27
CA SER A 92 38.97 32.43 -7.41
C SER A 92 40.15 32.98 -8.20
N SER A 93 40.71 34.12 -7.78
CA SER A 93 41.95 34.66 -8.37
C SER A 93 43.12 33.67 -8.29
N LYS A 94 43.15 32.83 -7.24
CA LYS A 94 44.08 31.71 -7.09
C LYS A 94 43.90 30.63 -8.16
N ASP A 95 42.65 30.36 -8.54
CA ASP A 95 42.29 29.27 -9.46
C ASP A 95 42.49 29.71 -10.91
N LEU A 96 42.13 30.96 -11.24
CA LEU A 96 42.44 31.61 -12.52
C LEU A 96 43.95 31.59 -12.79
N ALA A 97 44.76 32.07 -11.84
CA ALA A 97 46.22 32.02 -11.94
C ALA A 97 46.78 30.59 -12.04
N ALA A 98 46.08 29.58 -11.49
CA ALA A 98 46.46 28.18 -11.63
C ALA A 98 46.11 27.57 -13.00
N MET A 99 45.12 28.10 -13.72
CA MET A 99 44.82 27.72 -15.10
C MET A 99 45.73 28.45 -16.10
N GLU A 100 45.99 29.74 -15.90
CA GLU A 100 46.93 30.54 -16.72
C GLU A 100 48.34 29.93 -16.72
N ARG A 101 48.86 29.56 -15.54
CA ARG A 101 50.16 28.85 -15.39
C ARG A 101 50.24 27.50 -16.11
N LYS A 102 49.12 26.96 -16.59
CA LYS A 102 49.02 25.70 -17.35
C LYS A 102 48.61 25.90 -18.81
N ASN A 103 48.48 27.15 -19.28
CA ASN A 103 47.93 27.50 -20.60
C ASN A 103 46.50 26.96 -20.88
N LEU A 104 45.72 26.68 -19.83
CA LEU A 104 44.38 26.11 -19.99
C LEU A 104 43.32 27.22 -20.08
N LYS A 105 42.56 27.24 -21.17
CA LYS A 105 41.49 28.21 -21.43
C LYS A 105 40.14 27.49 -21.50
N ALA A 106 39.13 28.05 -20.83
CA ALA A 106 37.75 27.60 -21.02
C ALA A 106 37.31 27.87 -22.46
N VAL A 107 36.67 26.90 -23.11
CA VAL A 107 36.21 27.03 -24.49
C VAL A 107 34.75 27.45 -24.53
N ASP A 108 34.47 28.52 -25.29
CA ASP A 108 33.10 28.96 -25.55
C ASP A 108 32.37 27.99 -26.50
N ALA A 109 31.33 27.35 -25.99
CA ALA A 109 30.48 26.45 -26.76
C ALA A 109 29.68 27.19 -27.86
N MET A 110 29.31 28.46 -27.65
CA MET A 110 28.56 29.26 -28.63
C MET A 110 29.43 29.56 -29.86
N ALA A 111 30.66 30.05 -29.67
CA ALA A 111 31.63 30.22 -30.75
C ALA A 111 31.99 28.89 -31.44
N THR A 112 32.11 27.80 -30.66
CA THR A 112 32.46 26.47 -31.21
C THR A 112 31.38 25.92 -32.13
N LEU A 113 30.11 25.88 -31.69
CA LEU A 113 29.00 25.42 -32.52
C LEU A 113 28.75 26.35 -33.72
N ARG A 114 28.93 27.67 -33.55
CA ARG A 114 28.83 28.62 -34.68
C ARG A 114 29.90 28.34 -35.74
N LYS A 115 31.11 27.96 -35.34
CA LYS A 115 32.18 27.55 -36.27
C LYS A 115 31.87 26.20 -36.93
N HIS A 116 31.33 25.23 -36.18
CA HIS A 116 30.93 23.93 -36.74
C HIS A 116 29.87 24.09 -37.82
N ARG A 117 28.78 24.81 -37.51
CA ARG A 117 27.70 25.11 -38.45
C ARG A 117 28.17 25.84 -39.71
N LEU A 118 29.06 26.82 -39.57
CA LEU A 118 29.65 27.50 -40.74
C LEU A 118 30.45 26.52 -41.60
N ASN A 119 31.25 25.63 -40.99
CA ASN A 119 31.98 24.59 -41.74
C ASN A 119 31.03 23.59 -42.44
N GLU A 120 29.90 23.25 -41.84
CA GLU A 120 28.87 22.39 -42.48
C GLU A 120 28.17 23.11 -43.64
N GLU A 121 27.80 24.39 -43.46
CA GLU A 121 27.24 25.24 -44.53
C GLU A 121 28.25 25.44 -45.69
N TYR A 122 29.56 25.51 -45.41
CA TYR A 122 30.61 25.48 -46.44
C TYR A 122 30.83 24.09 -47.08
N SER A 123 30.52 23.00 -46.38
CA SER A 123 30.70 21.62 -46.89
C SER A 123 29.55 21.11 -47.77
N MET A 124 28.48 21.90 -47.92
CA MET A 124 27.27 21.54 -48.70
C MET A 124 27.17 22.27 -50.05
N HIS A 125 28.16 23.10 -50.41
CA HIS A 125 28.22 23.83 -51.67
C HIS A 125 29.57 23.60 -52.36
N GLU A 126 29.58 22.94 -53.52
CA GLU A 126 30.82 22.56 -54.24
C GLU A 126 31.54 23.74 -54.95
N ASP A 127 30.90 24.91 -55.08
CA ASP A 127 31.50 26.12 -55.67
C ASP A 127 31.48 27.31 -54.70
N PRO A 128 32.63 27.90 -54.35
CA PRO A 128 32.70 29.12 -53.55
C PRO A 128 32.48 30.38 -54.40
N PRO A 129 31.64 31.36 -53.97
CA PRO A 129 31.42 32.59 -54.71
C PRO A 129 32.69 33.48 -54.75
N SER A 130 33.27 33.63 -55.93
CA SER A 130 34.60 34.21 -56.17
C SER A 130 34.65 35.75 -56.17
N SER A 131 34.25 36.40 -55.08
CA SER A 131 34.28 37.88 -54.99
C SER A 131 34.55 38.45 -53.58
N ALA A 132 35.66 38.04 -52.93
CA ALA A 132 36.12 38.64 -51.67
C ALA A 132 37.64 38.50 -51.43
N ILE A 133 38.49 38.96 -52.37
CA ILE A 133 39.96 39.00 -52.18
C ILE A 133 40.45 40.46 -52.21
N ASN A 134 40.51 41.09 -51.03
CA ASN A 134 41.64 41.90 -50.55
C ASN A 134 41.24 42.65 -49.27
N ASP A 135 41.52 42.05 -48.11
CA ASP A 135 41.87 42.81 -46.91
C ASP A 135 42.89 41.98 -46.10
N SER A 136 44.15 42.03 -46.56
CA SER A 136 45.28 41.38 -45.91
C SER A 136 45.69 42.14 -44.64
N SER A 137 46.21 41.42 -43.63
CA SER A 137 46.72 41.96 -42.35
C SER A 137 45.67 42.47 -41.33
N GLY A 138 44.57 41.73 -41.18
CA GLY A 138 43.63 41.87 -40.05
C GLY A 138 43.85 40.85 -38.93
N SER A 139 45.01 40.85 -38.25
CA SER A 139 45.24 39.95 -37.11
C SER A 139 44.43 40.40 -35.89
N THR A 140 43.24 39.83 -35.68
CA THR A 140 42.47 39.97 -34.44
C THR A 140 43.18 39.25 -33.30
N ASP A 141 44.10 39.98 -32.70
CA ASP A 141 44.87 39.61 -31.50
C ASP A 141 43.91 39.03 -30.44
N PRO A 142 44.14 37.81 -29.90
CA PRO A 142 43.24 37.19 -28.93
C PRO A 142 43.08 37.97 -27.61
N LYS A 143 43.82 39.08 -27.45
CA LYS A 143 43.65 40.09 -26.41
C LYS A 143 42.35 40.90 -26.58
N ASN A 144 42.00 41.35 -27.79
CA ASN A 144 40.81 42.20 -27.98
C ASN A 144 39.50 41.43 -27.72
N VAL A 145 39.48 40.12 -28.04
CA VAL A 145 38.36 39.24 -27.68
C VAL A 145 38.33 38.98 -26.17
N ALA A 146 39.49 38.88 -25.50
CA ALA A 146 39.56 38.79 -24.05
C ALA A 146 39.08 40.08 -23.35
N GLU A 147 39.36 41.26 -23.90
CA GLU A 147 38.89 42.54 -23.36
C GLU A 147 37.38 42.73 -23.51
N GLU A 148 36.75 42.40 -24.66
CA GLU A 148 35.28 42.43 -24.76
C GLU A 148 34.59 41.33 -23.91
N VAL A 149 35.30 40.25 -23.54
CA VAL A 149 34.82 39.25 -22.57
C VAL A 149 34.96 39.75 -21.13
N GLN A 150 36.07 40.38 -20.75
CA GLN A 150 36.26 41.00 -19.42
C GLN A 150 35.33 42.20 -19.20
N ALA A 151 35.07 43.00 -20.23
CA ALA A 151 34.13 44.12 -20.16
C ALA A 151 32.66 43.71 -19.92
N ARG A 152 32.33 42.42 -20.05
CA ARG A 152 30.99 41.85 -19.76
C ARG A 152 30.84 41.33 -18.33
N SER A 153 31.91 41.22 -17.54
CA SER A 153 31.82 40.87 -16.13
C SER A 153 31.78 42.12 -15.25
N LEU A 154 30.61 42.45 -14.69
CA LEU A 154 30.44 43.06 -13.36
C LEU A 154 28.96 43.08 -12.94
N ASP A 155 28.75 43.12 -11.61
CA ASP A 155 27.52 43.49 -10.90
C ASP A 155 26.34 42.48 -10.82
N THR A 156 26.58 41.42 -10.05
CA THR A 156 25.85 41.32 -8.77
C THR A 156 26.86 41.38 -7.62
N ALA A 157 26.46 41.83 -6.42
CA ALA A 157 27.33 42.00 -5.24
C ALA A 157 27.90 40.69 -4.65
N GLN A 158 27.84 39.58 -5.39
CA GLN A 158 28.36 38.26 -5.02
C GLN A 158 29.14 37.56 -6.15
N GLY A 159 29.61 38.31 -7.17
CA GLY A 159 30.52 37.78 -8.20
C GLY A 159 29.94 36.63 -9.05
N GLN A 160 28.65 36.71 -9.39
CA GLN A 160 27.91 35.67 -10.11
C GLN A 160 27.40 36.17 -11.46
N ARG A 161 27.67 35.40 -12.53
CA ARG A 161 27.24 35.66 -13.92
C ARG A 161 25.97 34.90 -14.22
N TYR A 162 24.96 35.53 -14.80
CA TYR A 162 23.76 34.84 -15.33
C TYR A 162 24.11 34.07 -16.62
N LEU A 163 23.60 32.85 -16.74
CA LEU A 163 23.67 32.05 -17.98
C LEU A 163 22.33 32.11 -18.71
N ASP A 164 22.39 32.49 -19.98
CA ASP A 164 21.24 32.46 -20.88
C ASP A 164 20.91 31.02 -21.33
N ALA A 165 19.64 30.76 -21.63
CA ALA A 165 19.16 29.44 -22.06
C ALA A 165 19.86 28.95 -23.35
N MET A 166 20.21 29.85 -24.27
CA MET A 166 20.94 29.50 -25.50
C MET A 166 22.37 29.05 -25.20
N GLU A 167 23.04 29.66 -24.22
CA GLU A 167 24.39 29.27 -23.80
C GLU A 167 24.38 27.91 -23.07
N VAL A 168 23.37 27.66 -22.23
CA VAL A 168 23.18 26.34 -21.60
C VAL A 168 22.91 25.27 -22.65
N ARG A 169 22.07 25.55 -23.67
CA ARG A 169 21.82 24.63 -24.80
C ARG A 169 23.08 24.34 -25.60
N ALA A 170 23.89 25.35 -25.91
CA ALA A 170 25.15 25.16 -26.63
C ALA A 170 26.15 24.29 -25.84
N ARG A 171 26.29 24.52 -24.53
CA ARG A 171 27.15 23.70 -23.66
C ARG A 171 26.67 22.24 -23.58
N LEU A 172 25.35 22.00 -23.56
CA LEU A 172 24.79 20.64 -23.56
C LEU A 172 24.88 19.95 -24.93
N THR A 173 24.65 20.66 -26.04
CA THR A 173 24.73 20.08 -27.39
C THR A 173 26.14 19.54 -27.66
N LEU A 174 27.17 20.32 -27.34
CA LEU A 174 28.58 19.93 -27.46
C LEU A 174 28.96 18.74 -26.54
N LEU A 175 28.27 18.55 -25.41
CA LEU A 175 28.42 17.36 -24.57
C LEU A 175 27.78 16.12 -25.21
N PHE A 176 26.57 16.27 -25.76
CA PHE A 176 25.82 15.17 -26.39
C PHE A 176 26.45 14.69 -27.70
N GLU A 177 27.03 15.59 -28.49
CA GLU A 177 27.79 15.26 -29.71
C GLU A 177 29.06 14.44 -29.41
N ARG A 178 29.68 14.63 -28.24
CA ARG A 178 30.99 14.04 -27.90
C ARG A 178 30.88 12.76 -27.07
N GLU A 179 29.98 12.71 -26.10
CA GLU A 179 29.79 11.56 -25.21
C GLU A 179 28.50 10.80 -25.54
N GLN A 180 28.20 10.73 -26.85
CA GLN A 180 26.98 10.14 -27.41
C GLN A 180 26.75 8.70 -26.95
N GLU A 181 27.81 7.92 -26.71
CA GLU A 181 27.74 6.54 -26.24
C GLU A 181 27.26 6.46 -24.78
N ILE A 182 27.92 7.18 -23.85
CA ILE A 182 27.53 7.24 -22.43
C ILE A 182 26.09 7.74 -22.30
N LEU A 183 25.74 8.78 -23.05
CA LEU A 183 24.41 9.38 -23.01
C LEU A 183 23.38 8.48 -23.72
N GLY A 184 23.79 7.73 -24.74
CA GLY A 184 22.99 6.67 -25.35
C GLY A 184 22.60 5.59 -24.34
N LEU A 185 23.54 5.14 -23.51
CA LEU A 185 23.28 4.17 -22.43
C LEU A 185 22.47 4.77 -21.27
N LEU A 186 22.68 6.05 -20.93
CA LEU A 186 22.00 6.70 -19.81
C LEU A 186 20.52 6.98 -20.08
N TYR A 187 20.16 7.32 -21.32
CA TYR A 187 18.78 7.68 -21.71
C TYR A 187 18.05 6.57 -22.49
N ASN A 188 18.61 5.35 -22.55
CA ASN A 188 17.95 4.15 -23.07
C ASN A 188 18.27 2.93 -22.17
N GLY A 189 17.59 2.83 -21.02
CA GLY A 189 17.84 1.79 -20.01
C GLY A 189 17.46 0.36 -20.46
N ARG A 190 16.61 0.20 -21.49
CA ARG A 190 16.29 -1.10 -22.10
C ARG A 190 16.95 -1.24 -23.47
N ALA A 191 17.58 -2.39 -23.72
CA ALA A 191 18.14 -2.73 -25.04
C ALA A 191 17.02 -2.91 -26.07
N SER A 192 16.93 -2.00 -27.05
CA SER A 192 15.97 -2.11 -28.16
C SER A 192 16.54 -2.96 -29.30
N PRO A 193 15.73 -3.77 -30.01
CA PRO A 193 16.13 -4.41 -31.26
C PRO A 193 16.23 -3.43 -32.45
N LYS A 194 15.81 -2.16 -32.26
CA LYS A 194 16.03 -1.07 -33.21
C LYS A 194 17.41 -0.45 -32.97
N PRO A 195 18.10 0.06 -34.01
CA PRO A 195 19.36 0.77 -33.82
C PRO A 195 19.17 1.95 -32.85
N PRO A 196 20.12 2.19 -31.92
CA PRO A 196 19.97 3.23 -30.90
C PRO A 196 19.85 4.61 -31.56
N VAL A 197 18.76 5.31 -31.23
CA VAL A 197 18.53 6.67 -31.72
C VAL A 197 19.54 7.60 -31.05
N LYS A 198 20.21 8.45 -31.82
CA LYS A 198 21.11 9.48 -31.28
C LYS A 198 20.34 10.40 -30.33
N VAL A 199 20.63 10.28 -29.04
CA VAL A 199 20.04 11.13 -27.99
C VAL A 199 20.62 12.53 -28.16
N SER A 200 19.77 13.57 -28.10
CA SER A 200 20.16 14.97 -28.33
C SER A 200 19.75 15.86 -27.16
N ALA A 201 20.58 16.87 -26.85
CA ALA A 201 20.34 17.85 -25.82
C ALA A 201 19.02 18.63 -25.98
N GLU A 202 18.48 18.71 -27.20
CA GLU A 202 17.20 19.38 -27.51
C GLU A 202 16.01 18.78 -26.72
N MET A 203 16.09 17.54 -26.23
CA MET A 203 15.03 16.94 -25.39
C MET A 203 14.76 17.70 -24.08
N PHE A 204 15.67 18.59 -23.66
CA PHE A 204 15.48 19.47 -22.50
C PHE A 204 14.93 20.87 -22.84
N PHE A 205 14.80 21.22 -24.12
CA PHE A 205 14.46 22.59 -24.56
C PHE A 205 13.17 22.63 -25.39
N LEU A 206 12.25 23.52 -25.01
CA LEU A 206 10.99 23.73 -25.74
C LEU A 206 11.14 24.89 -26.73
N GLN A 207 11.49 24.58 -27.98
CA GLN A 207 11.50 25.58 -29.07
C GLN A 207 10.09 26.01 -29.50
N ALA A 208 9.09 25.13 -29.34
CA ALA A 208 7.69 25.38 -29.65
C ALA A 208 6.77 24.73 -28.61
N ILE A 209 5.58 25.29 -28.41
CA ILE A 209 4.59 24.79 -27.44
C ILE A 209 3.37 24.27 -28.19
N LEU A 210 3.05 22.99 -28.00
CA LEU A 210 1.90 22.35 -28.62
C LEU A 210 0.60 22.85 -27.96
N VAL A 211 -0.28 23.47 -28.75
CA VAL A 211 -1.58 23.95 -28.30
C VAL A 211 -2.66 22.89 -28.59
N PRO A 212 -3.36 22.35 -27.59
CA PRO A 212 -4.37 21.32 -27.81
C PRO A 212 -5.52 21.79 -28.72
N PRO A 213 -6.06 20.96 -29.64
CA PRO A 213 -7.23 21.28 -30.43
C PRO A 213 -8.43 21.73 -29.59
N ASN A 214 -9.31 22.58 -30.15
CA ASN A 214 -10.40 23.23 -29.42
C ASN A 214 -11.37 22.25 -28.72
N ARG A 215 -11.52 21.00 -29.21
CA ARG A 215 -12.27 19.93 -28.52
C ARG A 215 -11.78 19.66 -27.09
N TYR A 216 -10.48 19.87 -26.81
CA TYR A 216 -9.88 19.69 -25.49
C TYR A 216 -9.77 20.99 -24.68
N ARG A 217 -10.18 22.12 -25.25
CA ARG A 217 -10.30 23.43 -24.59
C ARG A 217 -11.70 24.01 -24.84
N PRO A 218 -12.77 23.36 -24.37
CA PRO A 218 -14.15 23.79 -24.61
C PRO A 218 -14.43 25.13 -23.93
N GLU A 219 -15.35 25.88 -24.52
CA GLU A 219 -15.89 27.13 -23.96
C GLU A 219 -16.52 26.92 -22.58
N ALA A 220 -16.24 27.85 -21.66
CA ALA A 220 -16.79 27.86 -20.32
C ALA A 220 -18.14 28.57 -20.30
N ARG A 221 -19.23 27.80 -20.35
CA ARG A 221 -20.61 28.32 -20.28
C ARG A 221 -21.04 28.55 -18.83
N MET A 222 -21.27 29.81 -18.46
CA MET A 222 -21.75 30.23 -17.15
C MET A 222 -23.25 30.51 -17.21
N GLY A 223 -24.05 29.45 -17.41
CA GLY A 223 -25.48 29.56 -17.73
C GLY A 223 -25.75 29.61 -19.24
N PRO A 224 -27.00 29.88 -19.67
CA PRO A 224 -27.39 29.83 -21.08
C PRO A 224 -26.76 30.95 -21.92
N ASP A 225 -26.85 32.20 -21.46
CA ASP A 225 -26.52 33.37 -22.29
C ASP A 225 -25.05 33.80 -22.19
N ARG A 226 -24.30 33.29 -21.19
CA ARG A 226 -22.92 33.72 -20.90
C ARG A 226 -21.89 32.65 -21.25
N ILE A 227 -21.56 32.58 -22.54
CA ILE A 227 -20.41 31.83 -23.03
C ILE A 227 -19.13 32.64 -22.75
N SER A 228 -18.09 31.98 -22.23
CA SER A 228 -16.76 32.55 -22.03
C SER A 228 -15.68 31.59 -22.54
N GLU A 229 -14.46 32.06 -22.74
CA GLU A 229 -13.38 31.20 -23.24
C GLU A 229 -12.96 30.13 -22.22
N ALA A 230 -12.33 29.05 -22.71
CA ALA A 230 -11.75 28.03 -21.84
C ALA A 230 -10.74 28.66 -20.87
N GLN A 231 -10.86 28.39 -19.57
CA GLN A 231 -10.00 29.01 -18.53
C GLN A 231 -8.50 28.77 -18.78
N GLN A 232 -8.14 27.61 -19.34
CA GLN A 232 -6.77 27.27 -19.75
C GLN A 232 -6.18 28.22 -20.82
N ASN A 233 -7.00 28.92 -21.62
CA ASN A 233 -6.53 29.89 -22.62
C ASN A 233 -5.81 31.08 -21.98
N SER A 234 -6.09 31.40 -20.71
CA SER A 234 -5.39 32.46 -19.97
C SER A 234 -3.87 32.22 -19.89
N LEU A 235 -3.45 30.96 -19.67
CA LEU A 235 -2.05 30.57 -19.58
C LEU A 235 -1.33 30.74 -20.93
N TYR A 236 -1.96 30.28 -22.03
CA TYR A 236 -1.43 30.48 -23.38
C TYR A 236 -1.36 31.96 -23.78
N LYS A 237 -2.35 32.79 -23.41
CA LYS A 237 -2.33 34.24 -23.65
C LYS A 237 -1.20 34.95 -22.92
N ASN A 238 -0.86 34.52 -21.70
CA ASN A 238 0.27 35.07 -20.96
C ASN A 238 1.60 34.69 -21.62
N ILE A 239 1.77 33.45 -22.08
CA ILE A 239 2.95 33.01 -22.84
C ILE A 239 3.12 33.83 -24.13
N LEU A 240 2.05 34.05 -24.90
CA LEU A 240 2.11 34.84 -26.13
C LEU A 240 2.56 36.29 -25.87
N ARG A 241 2.00 36.95 -24.84
CA ARG A 241 2.41 38.31 -24.42
C ARG A 241 3.87 38.37 -23.96
N SER A 242 4.35 37.35 -23.24
CA SER A 242 5.75 37.28 -22.82
C SER A 242 6.68 37.04 -24.01
N SER A 243 6.27 36.25 -25.00
CA SER A 243 7.01 36.05 -26.26
C SER A 243 7.09 37.33 -27.09
N GLU A 244 5.99 38.10 -27.17
CA GLU A 244 5.93 39.41 -27.84
C GLU A 244 6.94 40.40 -27.22
N ARG A 245 7.03 40.45 -25.88
CA ARG A 245 8.04 41.25 -25.15
C ARG A 245 9.48 40.82 -25.45
N VAL A 246 9.76 39.52 -25.57
CA VAL A 246 11.09 39.03 -25.94
C VAL A 246 11.47 39.48 -27.35
N VAL A 247 10.52 39.42 -28.30
CA VAL A 247 10.73 39.92 -29.68
C VAL A 247 10.99 41.44 -29.68
N GLN A 248 10.20 42.22 -28.93
CA GLN A 248 10.40 43.67 -28.81
C GLN A 248 11.79 44.01 -28.23
N ALA A 249 12.15 43.44 -27.07
CA ALA A 249 13.44 43.69 -26.42
C ALA A 249 14.64 43.25 -27.29
N HIS A 250 14.46 42.21 -28.12
CA HIS A 250 15.46 41.81 -29.10
C HIS A 250 15.59 42.79 -30.27
N HIS A 251 14.49 43.39 -30.73
CA HIS A 251 14.51 44.40 -31.79
C HIS A 251 15.22 45.68 -31.31
N GLU A 252 14.84 46.19 -30.13
CA GLU A 252 15.45 47.36 -29.47
C GLU A 252 16.97 47.17 -29.32
N LEU A 253 17.42 46.00 -28.84
CA LEU A 253 18.84 45.66 -28.76
C LEU A 253 19.54 45.60 -30.13
N ARG A 254 18.85 45.16 -31.19
CA ARG A 254 19.42 45.07 -32.54
C ARG A 254 19.58 46.45 -33.17
N GLU A 255 18.64 47.34 -32.95
CA GLU A 255 18.70 48.74 -33.38
C GLU A 255 19.78 49.51 -32.62
N GLU A 256 19.85 49.37 -31.29
CA GLU A 256 20.91 50.00 -30.48
C GLU A 256 22.32 49.58 -30.92
N ASN A 257 22.55 48.30 -31.24
CA ASN A 257 23.85 47.81 -31.74
C ASN A 257 24.23 48.36 -33.12
N GLY A 258 23.27 48.85 -33.92
CA GLY A 258 23.56 49.61 -35.15
C GLY A 258 24.09 51.03 -34.89
N SER A 259 23.84 51.58 -33.70
CA SER A 259 24.27 52.91 -33.29
C SER A 259 25.58 52.87 -32.49
N ARG A 260 26.51 53.79 -32.77
CA ARG A 260 27.84 53.83 -32.10
C ARG A 260 27.80 54.43 -30.68
N SER A 261 26.80 54.08 -29.86
CA SER A 261 26.61 54.58 -28.49
C SER A 261 27.00 53.53 -27.43
N LYS A 262 28.30 53.28 -27.25
CA LYS A 262 28.81 52.34 -26.23
C LYS A 262 28.75 52.96 -24.82
N GLY A 263 28.37 52.16 -23.81
CA GLY A 263 28.42 52.55 -22.40
C GLY A 263 27.22 52.07 -21.58
N THR A 264 26.39 53.00 -21.11
CA THR A 264 25.38 52.75 -20.08
C THR A 264 24.04 52.22 -20.60
N ARG A 265 23.59 52.69 -21.78
CA ARG A 265 22.23 52.40 -22.29
C ARG A 265 22.04 50.91 -22.62
N SER A 266 22.98 50.34 -23.36
CA SER A 266 23.02 48.92 -23.75
C SER A 266 22.97 47.94 -22.56
N LYS A 267 23.48 48.32 -21.37
CA LYS A 267 23.34 47.50 -20.15
C LYS A 267 21.87 47.33 -19.75
N ASN A 268 21.09 48.42 -19.79
CA ASN A 268 19.67 48.39 -19.42
C ASN A 268 18.88 47.51 -20.41
N SER A 269 19.12 47.67 -21.71
CA SER A 269 18.47 46.89 -22.77
C SER A 269 18.78 45.39 -22.65
N LEU A 270 20.02 45.03 -22.26
CA LEU A 270 20.40 43.64 -21.98
C LEU A 270 19.73 43.10 -20.70
N THR A 271 19.57 43.91 -19.65
CA THR A 271 18.78 43.50 -18.47
C THR A 271 17.28 43.35 -18.78
N LEU A 272 16.73 44.17 -19.68
CA LEU A 272 15.35 44.05 -20.15
C LEU A 272 15.13 42.73 -20.90
N LEU A 273 16.05 42.33 -21.78
CA LEU A 273 16.01 41.03 -22.46
C LEU A 273 16.09 39.87 -21.45
N HIS A 274 17.01 39.91 -20.48
CA HIS A 274 17.07 38.89 -19.42
C HIS A 274 15.77 38.82 -18.57
N GLN A 275 15.12 39.95 -18.33
CA GLN A 275 13.82 39.98 -17.65
C GLN A 275 12.72 39.38 -18.54
N ALA A 276 12.65 39.72 -19.83
CA ALA A 276 11.66 39.18 -20.74
C ALA A 276 11.78 37.64 -20.89
N TRP A 277 13.00 37.09 -20.94
CA TRP A 277 13.23 35.65 -20.89
C TRP A 277 12.82 35.02 -19.54
N THR A 278 13.04 35.72 -18.42
CA THR A 278 12.56 35.27 -17.10
C THR A 278 11.04 35.19 -17.06
N ASP A 279 10.34 36.24 -17.50
CA ASP A 279 8.87 36.32 -17.57
C ASP A 279 8.28 35.24 -18.49
N LEU A 280 8.93 34.95 -19.63
CA LEU A 280 8.53 33.89 -20.54
C LEU A 280 8.72 32.51 -19.90
N GLN A 281 9.87 32.24 -19.28
CA GLN A 281 10.13 30.97 -18.58
C GLN A 281 9.13 30.75 -17.43
N ASP A 282 8.78 31.78 -16.66
CA ASP A 282 7.75 31.66 -15.61
C ASP A 282 6.34 31.49 -16.18
N SER A 283 6.02 32.11 -17.32
CA SER A 283 4.76 31.89 -18.04
C SER A 283 4.61 30.43 -18.49
N VAL A 284 5.70 29.81 -18.99
CA VAL A 284 5.75 28.39 -19.38
C VAL A 284 5.74 27.48 -18.15
N ASN A 285 6.47 27.83 -17.08
CA ASN A 285 6.42 27.10 -15.80
C ASN A 285 4.98 26.99 -15.28
N CYS A 286 4.20 28.08 -15.34
CA CYS A 286 2.79 28.09 -14.89
C CYS A 286 1.87 27.20 -15.73
N LEU A 287 2.12 27.03 -17.03
CA LEU A 287 1.35 26.13 -17.89
C LEU A 287 1.55 24.66 -17.48
N ILE A 288 2.78 24.26 -17.14
CA ILE A 288 3.11 22.89 -16.77
C ILE A 288 2.75 22.60 -15.31
N ASP A 289 3.16 23.47 -14.38
CA ASP A 289 3.07 23.23 -12.93
C ASP A 289 2.80 24.54 -12.15
N LYS A 290 1.56 24.71 -11.70
CA LYS A 290 1.10 25.87 -10.91
C LYS A 290 1.92 26.12 -9.65
N THR A 291 2.57 25.11 -9.06
CA THR A 291 3.42 25.31 -7.85
C THR A 291 4.75 25.99 -8.14
N LYS A 292 5.13 26.12 -9.42
CA LYS A 292 6.32 26.88 -9.86
C LYS A 292 6.02 28.34 -10.17
N SER A 293 4.77 28.80 -10.01
CA SER A 293 4.39 30.19 -10.21
C SER A 293 5.15 31.13 -9.26
N PRO A 294 5.60 32.31 -9.72
CA PRO A 294 6.18 33.33 -8.84
C PRO A 294 5.12 33.97 -7.90
N VAL A 295 3.83 33.80 -8.18
CA VAL A 295 2.72 34.32 -7.36
C VAL A 295 2.38 33.34 -6.23
N GLN A 296 2.23 33.85 -5.00
CA GLN A 296 1.94 33.06 -3.80
C GLN A 296 0.66 33.56 -3.08
N GLY A 297 0.20 32.81 -2.06
CA GLY A 297 -0.95 33.17 -1.22
C GLY A 297 -2.30 33.11 -1.94
N LEU A 298 -3.27 33.92 -1.47
CA LEU A 298 -4.65 33.95 -1.99
C LEU A 298 -4.73 34.30 -3.50
N ALA A 299 -3.76 35.06 -4.03
CA ALA A 299 -3.67 35.33 -5.46
C ALA A 299 -3.33 34.07 -6.27
N ALA A 300 -2.48 33.18 -5.75
CA ALA A 300 -2.10 31.94 -6.41
C ALA A 300 -3.25 30.93 -6.51
N GLN A 301 -4.19 30.94 -5.57
CA GLN A 301 -5.39 30.09 -5.64
C GLN A 301 -6.27 30.43 -6.85
N ARG A 302 -6.31 31.71 -7.26
CA ARG A 302 -7.09 32.21 -8.41
C ARG A 302 -6.45 31.93 -9.78
N VAL A 303 -5.19 31.47 -9.82
CA VAL A 303 -4.53 31.05 -11.07
C VAL A 303 -5.11 29.71 -11.52
N GLU A 304 -5.32 29.52 -12.82
CA GLU A 304 -5.80 28.24 -13.38
C GLU A 304 -4.81 27.08 -13.10
N ASP A 305 -5.34 25.87 -12.91
CA ASP A 305 -4.52 24.68 -12.64
C ASP A 305 -3.74 24.24 -13.90
N GLY A 306 -2.42 24.08 -13.76
CA GLY A 306 -1.51 23.64 -14.82
C GLY A 306 -1.69 22.17 -15.21
N ILE A 307 -1.01 21.73 -16.27
CA ILE A 307 -1.15 20.37 -16.82
C ILE A 307 -0.92 19.30 -15.75
N LYS A 308 0.14 19.43 -14.93
CA LYS A 308 0.42 18.50 -13.82
C LYS A 308 -0.73 18.40 -12.82
N GLN A 309 -1.34 19.54 -12.45
CA GLN A 309 -2.45 19.56 -11.49
C GLN A 309 -3.74 18.90 -12.01
N LYS A 310 -3.85 18.68 -13.33
CA LYS A 310 -4.96 17.95 -13.99
C LYS A 310 -4.68 16.45 -14.17
N LEU A 311 -3.40 16.05 -14.16
CA LEU A 311 -2.97 14.65 -14.19
C LEU A 311 -2.95 14.03 -12.78
N GLU A 312 -2.46 14.78 -11.78
CA GLU A 312 -2.28 14.33 -10.40
C GLU A 312 -3.52 14.59 -9.50
N LYS A 313 -3.42 14.25 -8.20
CA LYS A 313 -4.48 14.22 -7.16
C LYS A 313 -5.45 13.02 -7.31
N LYS A 314 -6.28 12.77 -6.28
CA LYS A 314 -7.37 11.77 -6.30
C LYS A 314 -8.37 12.03 -7.44
N GLU A 315 -8.53 13.28 -7.84
CA GLU A 315 -9.40 13.70 -8.95
C GLU A 315 -8.69 13.79 -10.31
N GLY A 316 -7.40 13.47 -10.38
CA GLY A 316 -6.60 13.53 -11.60
C GLY A 316 -7.03 12.52 -12.66
N LEU A 317 -6.65 12.81 -13.91
CA LEU A 317 -7.05 12.07 -15.12
C LEU A 317 -7.00 10.54 -14.96
N PHE A 318 -5.87 10.00 -14.49
CA PHE A 318 -5.67 8.56 -14.36
C PHE A 318 -6.67 7.91 -13.38
N ARG A 319 -6.91 8.53 -12.22
CA ARG A 319 -7.74 7.93 -11.17
C ARG A 319 -9.23 8.18 -11.37
N LYS A 320 -9.62 9.37 -11.83
CA LYS A 320 -11.03 9.79 -11.94
C LYS A 320 -11.68 9.50 -13.30
N ASN A 321 -10.89 9.41 -14.38
CA ASN A 321 -11.40 9.26 -15.75
C ASN A 321 -10.84 8.04 -16.53
N MET A 322 -9.74 7.40 -16.08
CA MET A 322 -9.20 6.19 -16.73
C MET A 322 -9.50 4.92 -15.92
N MET A 323 -9.06 4.85 -14.66
CA MET A 323 -9.32 3.74 -13.74
C MET A 323 -10.78 3.74 -13.28
N GLY A 324 -11.24 4.84 -12.69
CA GLY A 324 -12.66 5.11 -12.49
C GLY A 324 -13.26 5.77 -13.73
N LYS A 325 -14.49 5.39 -14.10
CA LYS A 325 -15.29 5.99 -15.18
C LYS A 325 -16.76 6.03 -14.73
N ARG A 326 -17.53 7.02 -15.22
CA ARG A 326 -19.01 6.92 -15.22
C ARG A 326 -19.42 6.04 -16.39
N VAL A 327 -20.37 5.13 -16.15
CA VAL A 327 -20.85 4.17 -17.16
C VAL A 327 -22.29 4.46 -17.58
N ASN A 328 -22.63 4.10 -18.81
CA ASN A 328 -24.01 4.04 -19.30
C ASN A 328 -24.68 2.73 -18.82
N TYR A 329 -25.97 2.57 -19.11
CA TYR A 329 -26.74 1.34 -18.79
C TYR A 329 -26.64 0.93 -17.31
N ALA A 330 -26.73 1.92 -16.43
CA ALA A 330 -26.72 1.72 -14.99
C ALA A 330 -27.81 2.55 -14.31
N ALA A 331 -28.33 2.03 -13.19
CA ALA A 331 -29.30 2.67 -12.32
C ALA A 331 -28.79 2.69 -10.87
N ARG A 332 -29.45 3.46 -10.01
CA ARG A 332 -29.25 3.48 -8.56
C ARG A 332 -30.60 3.73 -7.90
N SER A 333 -30.86 3.03 -6.79
CA SER A 333 -31.99 3.34 -5.90
C SER A 333 -31.66 2.92 -4.48
N VAL A 334 -32.49 3.36 -3.54
CA VAL A 334 -32.56 2.77 -2.20
C VAL A 334 -33.03 1.32 -2.33
N ILE A 335 -32.43 0.42 -1.54
CA ILE A 335 -32.89 -0.97 -1.45
C ILE A 335 -34.04 -1.13 -0.43
N SER A 336 -34.85 -2.16 -0.62
CA SER A 336 -35.90 -2.54 0.32
C SER A 336 -36.00 -4.06 0.39
N PRO A 337 -36.33 -4.63 1.56
CA PRO A 337 -36.40 -6.08 1.70
C PRO A 337 -37.56 -6.68 0.90
N ASP A 338 -37.37 -7.92 0.44
CA ASP A 338 -38.42 -8.77 -0.11
C ASP A 338 -38.08 -10.27 0.12
N PRO A 339 -38.91 -11.04 0.85
CA PRO A 339 -38.74 -12.48 1.04
C PRO A 339 -39.43 -13.34 -0.04
N MET A 340 -40.07 -12.74 -1.06
CA MET A 340 -40.86 -13.43 -2.08
C MET A 340 -40.17 -13.51 -3.47
N ILE A 341 -38.95 -12.99 -3.56
CA ILE A 341 -38.01 -13.17 -4.67
C ILE A 341 -36.93 -14.16 -4.25
N ASP A 342 -36.34 -14.86 -5.22
CA ASP A 342 -35.30 -15.87 -4.93
C ASP A 342 -34.00 -15.22 -4.45
N THR A 343 -33.11 -16.01 -3.83
CA THR A 343 -31.81 -15.52 -3.29
C THR A 343 -30.94 -14.86 -4.35
N ASN A 344 -31.00 -15.36 -5.59
CA ASN A 344 -30.26 -14.86 -6.74
C ASN A 344 -31.01 -13.79 -7.54
N GLU A 345 -32.25 -13.45 -7.17
CA GLU A 345 -33.04 -12.44 -7.85
C GLU A 345 -32.86 -11.05 -7.23
N ILE A 346 -33.02 -10.03 -8.07
CA ILE A 346 -33.19 -8.65 -7.66
C ILE A 346 -34.47 -8.11 -8.28
N GLY A 347 -35.36 -7.58 -7.43
CA GLY A 347 -36.63 -7.01 -7.85
C GLY A 347 -36.43 -5.60 -8.40
N VAL A 348 -36.75 -5.42 -9.69
CA VAL A 348 -36.48 -4.18 -10.42
C VAL A 348 -37.76 -3.38 -10.64
N PRO A 349 -37.80 -2.07 -10.30
CA PRO A 349 -38.98 -1.26 -10.51
C PRO A 349 -39.21 -0.97 -12.01
N PRO A 350 -40.46 -0.85 -12.50
CA PRO A 350 -40.75 -0.72 -13.93
C PRO A 350 -40.16 0.56 -14.57
N VAL A 351 -39.89 1.57 -13.75
CA VAL A 351 -39.20 2.82 -14.10
C VAL A 351 -37.78 2.58 -14.61
N PHE A 352 -37.08 1.55 -14.10
CA PHE A 352 -35.78 1.16 -14.63
C PHE A 352 -35.92 0.17 -15.79
N ALA A 353 -36.87 -0.77 -15.72
CA ALA A 353 -37.06 -1.78 -16.76
C ALA A 353 -37.40 -1.18 -18.14
N THR A 354 -38.16 -0.08 -18.18
CA THR A 354 -38.49 0.68 -19.41
C THR A 354 -37.38 1.63 -19.88
N ARG A 355 -36.28 1.79 -19.13
CA ARG A 355 -35.20 2.75 -19.44
C ARG A 355 -33.87 2.07 -19.71
N LEU A 356 -33.57 0.98 -19.03
CA LEU A 356 -32.47 0.09 -19.36
C LEU A 356 -32.88 -0.75 -20.58
N THR A 357 -31.96 -0.87 -21.54
CA THR A 357 -32.19 -1.61 -22.79
C THR A 357 -31.02 -2.52 -23.13
N TYR A 358 -31.30 -3.57 -23.89
CA TYR A 358 -30.31 -4.53 -24.38
C TYR A 358 -30.32 -4.56 -25.92
N PRO A 359 -29.16 -4.49 -26.60
CA PRO A 359 -29.07 -4.50 -28.07
C PRO A 359 -29.19 -5.93 -28.64
N GLU A 360 -30.38 -6.53 -28.51
CA GLU A 360 -30.66 -7.91 -28.90
C GLU A 360 -30.60 -8.06 -30.45
N PRO A 361 -29.73 -8.92 -31.01
CA PRO A 361 -29.69 -9.17 -32.45
C PRO A 361 -30.91 -9.98 -32.89
N VAL A 362 -31.56 -9.57 -33.99
CA VAL A 362 -32.70 -10.31 -34.55
C VAL A 362 -32.21 -11.61 -35.17
N THR A 363 -32.87 -12.72 -34.84
CA THR A 363 -32.64 -14.06 -35.38
C THR A 363 -33.98 -14.74 -35.71
N SER A 364 -33.94 -15.86 -36.42
CA SER A 364 -35.13 -16.68 -36.68
C SER A 364 -35.82 -17.23 -35.42
N HIS A 365 -35.10 -17.30 -34.29
CA HIS A 365 -35.65 -17.77 -33.02
C HIS A 365 -36.39 -16.66 -32.25
N ASN A 366 -35.73 -15.52 -32.01
CA ASN A 366 -36.26 -14.43 -31.17
C ASN A 366 -37.15 -13.41 -31.91
N VAL A 367 -37.26 -13.47 -33.24
CA VAL A 367 -38.02 -12.48 -34.05
C VAL A 367 -39.45 -12.23 -33.56
N ARG A 368 -40.16 -13.25 -33.05
CA ARG A 368 -41.56 -13.10 -32.59
C ARG A 368 -41.66 -12.21 -31.35
N GLU A 369 -40.77 -12.41 -30.40
CA GLU A 369 -40.71 -11.65 -29.15
C GLU A 369 -40.23 -10.22 -29.42
N LEU A 370 -39.22 -10.07 -30.29
CA LEU A 370 -38.70 -8.77 -30.70
C LEU A 370 -39.70 -7.97 -31.54
N ALA A 371 -40.50 -8.62 -32.39
CA ALA A 371 -41.60 -7.97 -33.11
C ALA A 371 -42.64 -7.41 -32.12
N GLN A 372 -43.07 -8.20 -31.13
CA GLN A 372 -43.98 -7.73 -30.09
C GLN A 372 -43.39 -6.60 -29.25
N ALA A 373 -42.09 -6.66 -28.93
CA ALA A 373 -41.39 -5.60 -28.22
C ALA A 373 -41.36 -4.28 -29.02
N VAL A 374 -41.14 -4.34 -30.33
CA VAL A 374 -41.20 -3.17 -31.23
C VAL A 374 -42.63 -2.61 -31.33
N ILE A 375 -43.65 -3.47 -31.44
CA ILE A 375 -45.07 -3.08 -31.44
C ILE A 375 -45.43 -2.35 -30.14
N ASN A 376 -45.10 -2.92 -28.98
CA ASN A 376 -45.33 -2.32 -27.66
C ASN A 376 -44.58 -0.98 -27.49
N GLY A 377 -43.38 -0.87 -28.06
CA GLY A 377 -42.60 0.36 -28.12
C GLY A 377 -42.00 0.79 -26.78
N ALA A 378 -41.68 2.09 -26.67
CA ALA A 378 -40.75 2.62 -25.66
C ALA A 378 -41.36 2.93 -24.28
N GLU A 379 -42.69 2.85 -24.13
CA GLU A 379 -43.39 3.27 -22.89
C GLU A 379 -44.15 2.11 -22.21
N GLN A 380 -44.43 1.01 -22.93
CA GLN A 380 -45.02 -0.21 -22.38
C GLN A 380 -43.93 -1.25 -22.09
N TRP A 381 -44.08 -2.02 -21.01
CA TRP A 381 -43.21 -3.15 -20.68
C TRP A 381 -43.98 -4.48 -20.79
N PRO A 382 -43.39 -5.56 -21.34
CA PRO A 382 -42.11 -5.58 -22.07
C PRO A 382 -42.24 -4.84 -23.42
N GLY A 383 -41.16 -4.23 -23.91
CA GLY A 383 -41.17 -3.33 -25.07
C GLY A 383 -39.77 -3.05 -25.62
N ALA A 384 -39.62 -2.02 -26.45
CA ALA A 384 -38.35 -1.63 -27.05
C ALA A 384 -38.24 -0.12 -27.30
N SER A 385 -37.05 0.44 -27.05
CA SER A 385 -36.82 1.89 -27.17
C SER A 385 -36.34 2.31 -28.56
N ALA A 386 -35.57 1.47 -29.25
CA ALA A 386 -34.98 1.77 -30.56
C ALA A 386 -34.72 0.51 -31.40
N LEU A 387 -34.53 0.70 -32.70
CA LEU A 387 -34.16 -0.31 -33.70
C LEU A 387 -32.86 0.13 -34.41
N GLU A 388 -31.83 -0.70 -34.37
CA GLU A 388 -30.58 -0.54 -35.12
C GLU A 388 -30.67 -1.29 -36.44
N ASN A 389 -30.59 -0.58 -37.57
CA ASN A 389 -30.53 -1.18 -38.91
C ASN A 389 -29.14 -1.78 -39.19
N GLU A 390 -28.99 -2.60 -40.23
CA GLU A 390 -27.74 -3.28 -40.61
C GLU A 390 -26.55 -2.32 -40.81
N ALA A 391 -26.86 -1.09 -41.25
CA ALA A 391 -25.91 0.02 -41.41
C ALA A 391 -25.49 0.72 -40.10
N GLY A 392 -25.94 0.24 -38.93
CA GLY A 392 -25.67 0.85 -37.62
C GLY A 392 -26.48 2.13 -37.33
N GLN A 393 -27.50 2.43 -38.14
CA GLN A 393 -28.39 3.58 -37.92
C GLN A 393 -29.45 3.23 -36.88
N ILE A 394 -29.51 4.00 -35.79
CA ILE A 394 -30.45 3.79 -34.68
C ILE A 394 -31.70 4.66 -34.87
N MET A 395 -32.84 4.01 -35.08
CA MET A 395 -34.16 4.64 -35.18
C MET A 395 -34.88 4.56 -33.82
N ASN A 396 -35.27 5.70 -33.25
CA ASN A 396 -35.95 5.75 -31.95
C ASN A 396 -37.46 5.50 -32.11
N LEU A 397 -38.00 4.52 -31.37
CA LEU A 397 -39.40 4.09 -31.48
C LEU A 397 -40.37 4.99 -30.69
N ARG A 398 -39.87 5.87 -29.82
CA ARG A 398 -40.69 6.77 -29.01
C ARG A 398 -41.44 7.83 -29.82
N TRP A 399 -40.96 8.15 -31.02
CA TRP A 399 -41.58 9.13 -31.92
C TRP A 399 -42.34 8.47 -33.09
N LYS A 400 -42.68 7.18 -32.96
CA LYS A 400 -43.35 6.38 -34.00
C LYS A 400 -44.76 5.96 -33.60
N THR A 401 -45.70 6.04 -34.54
CA THR A 401 -47.08 5.59 -34.33
C THR A 401 -47.14 4.07 -34.10
N ALA A 402 -48.29 3.55 -33.71
CA ALA A 402 -48.48 2.09 -33.59
C ALA A 402 -48.34 1.40 -34.96
N GLU A 403 -48.97 1.96 -36.00
CA GLU A 403 -48.91 1.48 -37.39
C GLU A 403 -47.47 1.48 -37.94
N GLU A 404 -46.71 2.56 -37.69
CA GLU A 404 -45.30 2.60 -38.07
C GLU A 404 -44.47 1.52 -37.35
N ARG A 405 -44.71 1.30 -36.05
CA ARG A 405 -44.04 0.26 -35.28
C ARG A 405 -44.38 -1.15 -35.76
N GLU A 406 -45.63 -1.42 -36.09
CA GLU A 406 -46.08 -2.69 -36.68
C GLU A 406 -45.42 -2.92 -38.06
N SER A 407 -45.37 -1.88 -38.91
CA SER A 407 -44.68 -1.96 -40.20
C SER A 407 -43.17 -2.25 -40.07
N LEU A 408 -42.51 -1.74 -39.02
CA LEU A 408 -41.11 -2.02 -38.70
C LEU A 408 -40.91 -3.41 -38.10
N ALA A 409 -41.85 -3.88 -37.28
CA ALA A 409 -41.83 -5.22 -36.68
C ALA A 409 -41.89 -6.32 -37.75
N HIS A 410 -42.69 -6.15 -38.79
CA HIS A 410 -42.71 -7.05 -39.95
C HIS A 410 -41.43 -7.00 -40.81
N GLN A 411 -40.63 -5.92 -40.70
CA GLN A 411 -39.37 -5.74 -41.44
C GLN A 411 -38.13 -6.22 -40.67
N LEU A 412 -38.26 -6.81 -39.48
CA LEU A 412 -37.09 -7.19 -38.67
C LEU A 412 -36.17 -8.23 -39.32
N LEU A 413 -36.71 -9.12 -40.18
CA LEU A 413 -35.93 -10.12 -40.94
C LEU A 413 -35.76 -9.79 -42.44
N THR A 414 -36.27 -8.66 -42.94
CA THR A 414 -36.07 -8.31 -44.37
C THR A 414 -34.66 -7.77 -44.59
N PRO A 415 -33.83 -8.40 -45.45
CA PRO A 415 -32.47 -7.94 -45.67
C PRO A 415 -32.46 -6.63 -46.48
N SER A 416 -31.64 -5.66 -46.08
CA SER A 416 -31.37 -4.46 -46.87
C SER A 416 -30.71 -4.81 -48.21
N THR A 417 -31.00 -4.01 -49.24
CA THR A 417 -30.43 -4.12 -50.59
C THR A 417 -29.01 -3.56 -50.70
N ILE A 418 -28.35 -3.28 -49.58
CA ILE A 418 -27.00 -2.70 -49.56
C ILE A 418 -25.99 -3.86 -49.62
N GLU A 419 -25.14 -3.88 -50.64
CA GLU A 419 -24.18 -4.97 -50.91
C GLU A 419 -23.23 -5.28 -49.73
N HIS A 420 -22.99 -4.29 -48.87
CA HIS A 420 -22.13 -4.39 -47.68
C HIS A 420 -22.91 -4.73 -46.39
N GLY A 421 -24.25 -4.84 -46.44
CA GLY A 421 -25.12 -5.08 -45.28
C GLY A 421 -25.28 -6.56 -44.89
N GLY A 422 -25.05 -7.49 -45.81
CA GLY A 422 -25.39 -8.93 -45.66
C GLY A 422 -24.66 -9.73 -44.57
N ILE A 423 -23.80 -9.09 -43.76
CA ILE A 423 -23.05 -9.70 -42.64
C ILE A 423 -23.66 -9.31 -41.28
N ARG A 424 -24.54 -8.30 -41.21
CA ARG A 424 -25.06 -7.76 -39.95
C ARG A 424 -26.58 -7.81 -39.88
N ASN A 425 -27.11 -8.56 -38.92
CA ASN A 425 -28.53 -8.53 -38.60
C ASN A 425 -28.90 -7.19 -37.93
N LYS A 426 -30.16 -6.78 -38.10
CA LYS A 426 -30.77 -5.66 -37.34
C LYS A 426 -30.76 -6.01 -35.84
N LYS A 427 -30.70 -5.00 -34.96
CA LYS A 427 -30.80 -5.20 -33.50
C LYS A 427 -31.94 -4.41 -32.89
N VAL A 428 -32.69 -5.01 -31.98
CA VAL A 428 -33.75 -4.33 -31.24
C VAL A 428 -33.22 -3.97 -29.86
N HIS A 429 -33.25 -2.68 -29.51
CA HIS A 429 -32.97 -2.21 -28.15
C HIS A 429 -34.18 -2.49 -27.25
N ARG A 430 -34.39 -3.78 -26.95
CA ARG A 430 -35.47 -4.25 -26.08
C ARG A 430 -35.29 -3.74 -24.66
N HIS A 431 -36.40 -3.58 -23.94
CA HIS A 431 -36.41 -3.30 -22.51
C HIS A 431 -35.78 -4.45 -21.72
N LEU A 432 -35.35 -4.15 -20.48
CA LEU A 432 -34.89 -5.13 -19.52
C LEU A 432 -36.02 -6.13 -19.21
N ALA A 433 -35.75 -7.42 -19.31
CA ALA A 433 -36.71 -8.51 -19.15
C ALA A 433 -36.43 -9.34 -17.89
N ASN A 434 -37.39 -10.19 -17.50
CA ASN A 434 -37.16 -11.16 -16.43
C ASN A 434 -36.09 -12.18 -16.89
N GLY A 435 -35.18 -12.54 -16.00
CA GLY A 435 -34.07 -13.46 -16.30
C GLY A 435 -32.88 -12.83 -17.05
N ASP A 436 -32.92 -11.53 -17.39
CA ASP A 436 -31.70 -10.78 -17.67
C ASP A 436 -30.80 -10.74 -16.41
N VAL A 437 -29.49 -10.59 -16.58
CA VAL A 437 -28.54 -10.48 -15.47
C VAL A 437 -28.09 -9.04 -15.28
N VAL A 438 -27.99 -8.58 -14.03
CA VAL A 438 -27.44 -7.27 -13.65
C VAL A 438 -26.39 -7.43 -12.57
N LEU A 439 -25.32 -6.61 -12.62
CA LEU A 439 -24.32 -6.55 -11.56
C LEU A 439 -24.77 -5.52 -10.52
N MET A 440 -25.13 -6.02 -9.33
CA MET A 440 -25.52 -5.22 -8.16
C MET A 440 -24.27 -4.88 -7.34
N ASN A 441 -24.12 -3.62 -6.93
CA ASN A 441 -22.90 -3.12 -6.28
C ASN A 441 -23.21 -2.10 -5.17
N ARG A 442 -22.82 -2.43 -3.93
CA ARG A 442 -22.89 -1.51 -2.79
C ARG A 442 -21.56 -0.79 -2.57
N GLN A 443 -21.63 0.49 -2.22
CA GLN A 443 -20.46 1.32 -1.92
C GLN A 443 -20.35 1.53 -0.40
N PRO A 444 -19.17 1.36 0.22
CA PRO A 444 -17.87 1.05 -0.38
C PRO A 444 -17.70 -0.45 -0.73
N THR A 445 -17.24 -0.72 -1.95
CA THR A 445 -16.94 -2.07 -2.44
C THR A 445 -15.59 -2.53 -1.85
N LEU A 446 -15.62 -3.33 -0.77
CA LEU A 446 -14.40 -3.76 -0.05
C LEU A 446 -13.89 -5.15 -0.45
N HIS A 447 -14.77 -6.01 -0.95
CA HIS A 447 -14.49 -7.42 -1.28
C HIS A 447 -15.27 -7.83 -2.53
N LYS A 448 -14.89 -8.91 -3.22
CA LYS A 448 -15.58 -9.34 -4.46
C LYS A 448 -17.10 -9.50 -4.27
N PRO A 449 -17.63 -10.16 -3.20
CA PRO A 449 -19.06 -10.22 -2.92
C PRO A 449 -19.80 -8.88 -2.74
N SER A 450 -19.09 -7.74 -2.61
CA SER A 450 -19.74 -6.41 -2.68
C SER A 450 -20.20 -6.03 -4.10
N ILE A 451 -19.86 -6.82 -5.12
CA ILE A 451 -20.39 -6.73 -6.48
C ILE A 451 -20.68 -8.12 -7.07
N MET A 452 -21.95 -8.48 -7.22
CA MET A 452 -22.38 -9.79 -7.72
C MET A 452 -23.42 -9.67 -8.84
N GLY A 453 -23.53 -10.73 -9.66
CA GLY A 453 -24.59 -10.92 -10.63
C GLY A 453 -25.89 -11.35 -9.93
N HIS A 454 -26.99 -10.72 -10.31
CA HIS A 454 -28.35 -11.08 -9.90
C HIS A 454 -29.26 -11.18 -11.12
N ARG A 455 -30.23 -12.09 -11.05
CA ARG A 455 -31.29 -12.27 -12.05
C ARG A 455 -32.36 -11.19 -11.86
N VAL A 456 -32.79 -10.58 -12.95
CA VAL A 456 -33.81 -9.53 -12.91
C VAL A 456 -35.20 -10.15 -12.78
N ARG A 457 -35.99 -9.62 -11.85
CA ARG A 457 -37.44 -9.84 -11.76
C ARG A 457 -38.14 -8.48 -11.69
N VAL A 458 -38.87 -8.10 -12.73
CA VAL A 458 -39.56 -6.80 -12.77
C VAL A 458 -40.82 -6.87 -11.92
N LEU A 459 -40.93 -6.00 -10.92
CA LEU A 459 -42.04 -5.99 -9.95
C LEU A 459 -43.00 -4.81 -10.22
N PRO A 460 -44.26 -5.04 -10.63
CA PRO A 460 -45.22 -3.98 -10.89
C PRO A 460 -45.52 -3.12 -9.64
N GLY A 461 -45.68 -1.80 -9.83
CA GLY A 461 -46.01 -0.85 -8.76
C GLY A 461 -44.84 -0.38 -7.89
N GLU A 462 -43.73 -1.12 -7.87
CA GLU A 462 -42.54 -0.82 -7.07
C GLU A 462 -41.73 0.38 -7.58
N LYS A 463 -40.93 0.97 -6.68
CA LYS A 463 -40.09 2.16 -6.93
C LYS A 463 -38.65 2.04 -6.39
N THR A 464 -38.46 1.31 -5.30
CA THR A 464 -37.13 0.93 -4.80
C THR A 464 -36.66 -0.35 -5.49
N ILE A 465 -35.39 -0.72 -5.28
CA ILE A 465 -34.88 -2.04 -5.68
C ILE A 465 -35.20 -3.02 -4.55
N ARG A 466 -35.79 -4.18 -4.87
CA ARG A 466 -36.12 -5.22 -3.88
C ARG A 466 -35.02 -6.28 -3.82
N MET A 467 -34.62 -6.67 -2.61
CA MET A 467 -33.52 -7.61 -2.37
C MET A 467 -33.86 -8.63 -1.28
N HIS A 468 -33.49 -9.89 -1.50
CA HIS A 468 -33.63 -10.96 -0.52
C HIS A 468 -32.65 -10.83 0.67
N TYR A 469 -33.10 -11.19 1.88
CA TYR A 469 -32.37 -11.01 3.14
C TYR A 469 -31.01 -11.75 3.22
N ALA A 470 -30.83 -12.85 2.50
CA ALA A 470 -29.56 -13.61 2.50
C ALA A 470 -28.37 -12.71 2.08
N ASN A 471 -28.60 -11.85 1.08
CA ASN A 471 -27.59 -10.97 0.50
C ASN A 471 -27.16 -9.82 1.42
N CYS A 472 -27.86 -9.57 2.54
CA CYS A 472 -27.51 -8.49 3.46
C CYS A 472 -26.09 -8.63 4.01
N ASN A 473 -25.69 -9.84 4.39
CA ASN A 473 -24.35 -10.08 4.93
C ASN A 473 -23.24 -9.90 3.88
N THR A 474 -23.47 -10.35 2.63
CA THR A 474 -22.47 -10.27 1.55
C THR A 474 -22.19 -8.84 1.11
N TYR A 475 -23.23 -7.99 1.05
CA TYR A 475 -23.12 -6.55 0.80
C TYR A 475 -22.87 -5.69 2.06
N ASN A 476 -22.90 -6.29 3.26
CA ASN A 476 -22.87 -5.61 4.57
C ASN A 476 -23.99 -4.55 4.74
N ALA A 477 -25.19 -4.83 4.20
CA ALA A 477 -26.33 -3.92 4.06
C ALA A 477 -27.44 -4.21 5.09
N ASP A 478 -28.14 -3.17 5.57
CA ASP A 478 -29.10 -3.27 6.69
C ASP A 478 -30.50 -2.67 6.41
N PHE A 479 -30.72 -2.13 5.21
CA PHE A 479 -31.97 -1.49 4.76
C PHE A 479 -32.37 -0.19 5.51
N ASP A 480 -31.42 0.54 6.10
CA ASP A 480 -31.70 1.83 6.77
C ASP A 480 -32.10 2.99 5.84
N GLY A 481 -31.77 2.87 4.55
CA GLY A 481 -31.68 3.98 3.59
C GLY A 481 -30.61 3.74 2.51
N ASP A 482 -29.70 2.80 2.74
CA ASP A 482 -28.76 2.18 1.79
C ASP A 482 -29.10 2.31 0.28
N GLU A 483 -28.19 2.94 -0.48
CA GLU A 483 -28.25 3.00 -1.95
C GLU A 483 -27.36 1.93 -2.61
N MET A 484 -27.92 1.14 -3.53
CA MET A 484 -27.15 0.22 -4.38
C MET A 484 -27.17 0.64 -5.85
N ASN A 485 -26.06 0.37 -6.53
CA ASN A 485 -25.89 0.58 -7.96
C ASN A 485 -26.24 -0.72 -8.69
N MET A 486 -26.93 -0.60 -9.82
CA MET A 486 -27.28 -1.69 -10.72
C MET A 486 -26.62 -1.40 -12.07
N HIS A 487 -25.76 -2.28 -12.54
CA HIS A 487 -25.10 -2.16 -13.84
C HIS A 487 -25.61 -3.26 -14.77
N PHE A 488 -26.08 -2.91 -15.97
CA PHE A 488 -26.64 -3.86 -16.92
C PHE A 488 -25.62 -4.18 -18.05
N PRO A 489 -25.07 -5.41 -18.13
CA PRO A 489 -24.21 -5.84 -19.23
C PRO A 489 -24.86 -5.64 -20.61
N GLN A 490 -24.05 -5.41 -21.63
CA GLN A 490 -24.51 -5.03 -22.98
C GLN A 490 -24.04 -6.00 -24.09
N ASN A 491 -23.45 -7.14 -23.71
CA ASN A 491 -23.04 -8.21 -24.62
C ASN A 491 -23.10 -9.58 -23.93
N GLU A 492 -23.23 -10.65 -24.73
CA GLU A 492 -23.35 -12.02 -24.21
C GLU A 492 -22.13 -12.47 -23.40
N ILE A 493 -20.93 -11.99 -23.71
CA ILE A 493 -19.71 -12.33 -22.97
C ILE A 493 -19.83 -11.86 -21.51
N ALA A 494 -20.18 -10.59 -21.28
CA ALA A 494 -20.34 -10.09 -19.90
C ALA A 494 -21.62 -10.62 -19.22
N ARG A 495 -22.65 -11.03 -19.97
CA ARG A 495 -23.79 -11.79 -19.40
C ARG A 495 -23.33 -13.16 -18.90
N ALA A 496 -22.53 -13.88 -19.68
CA ALA A 496 -21.99 -15.18 -19.30
C ALA A 496 -21.04 -15.07 -18.10
N GLU A 497 -20.13 -14.09 -18.08
CA GLU A 497 -19.27 -13.81 -16.91
C GLU A 497 -20.10 -13.48 -15.65
N ALA A 498 -21.14 -12.66 -15.79
CA ALA A 498 -22.02 -12.32 -14.68
C ALA A 498 -22.84 -13.52 -14.16
N LEU A 499 -23.18 -14.49 -15.01
CA LEU A 499 -23.95 -15.70 -14.67
C LEU A 499 -23.10 -16.91 -14.25
N GLN A 500 -21.78 -16.92 -14.51
CA GLN A 500 -20.91 -18.07 -14.26
C GLN A 500 -19.73 -17.77 -13.32
N LEU A 501 -19.32 -16.50 -13.18
CA LEU A 501 -18.14 -16.11 -12.41
C LEU A 501 -18.41 -15.08 -11.31
N ALA A 502 -19.49 -14.30 -11.45
CA ALA A 502 -19.91 -13.30 -10.47
C ALA A 502 -21.32 -13.54 -9.89
N ASP A 503 -22.05 -14.57 -10.35
CA ASP A 503 -23.39 -14.90 -9.87
C ASP A 503 -23.38 -15.21 -8.37
N THR A 504 -24.43 -14.81 -7.66
CA THR A 504 -24.71 -15.26 -6.28
C THR A 504 -24.63 -16.78 -6.14
N ASP A 505 -25.11 -17.54 -7.12
CA ASP A 505 -25.16 -19.01 -7.08
C ASP A 505 -23.75 -19.65 -7.13
N HIS A 506 -22.77 -18.94 -7.69
CA HIS A 506 -21.35 -19.33 -7.64
C HIS A 506 -20.65 -18.81 -6.37
N GLN A 507 -21.40 -18.25 -5.42
CA GLN A 507 -21.00 -18.00 -4.03
C GLN A 507 -21.81 -18.89 -3.05
N GLU A 508 -23.06 -19.22 -3.35
CA GLU A 508 -23.95 -20.09 -2.55
C GLU A 508 -24.73 -21.10 -3.45
N TRP A 509 -24.54 -22.41 -3.23
CA TRP A 509 -24.99 -23.49 -4.13
C TRP A 509 -26.45 -23.40 -4.66
N PRO A 510 -26.68 -23.46 -5.99
CA PRO A 510 -28.03 -23.45 -6.58
C PRO A 510 -28.71 -24.82 -6.53
N TYR A 511 -30.04 -24.81 -6.53
CA TYR A 511 -30.89 -25.99 -6.41
C TYR A 511 -32.05 -25.96 -7.42
N LEU A 512 -32.50 -27.15 -7.87
CA LEU A 512 -33.62 -27.32 -8.80
C LEU A 512 -34.76 -28.10 -8.14
N VAL A 513 -35.95 -27.50 -8.12
CA VAL A 513 -37.16 -28.06 -7.49
C VAL A 513 -37.86 -29.06 -8.42
N ARG A 514 -38.55 -30.03 -7.84
CA ARG A 514 -39.27 -31.12 -8.51
C ARG A 514 -40.74 -31.17 -8.11
N GLU A 515 -41.55 -31.84 -8.93
CA GLU A 515 -42.95 -32.16 -8.62
C GLU A 515 -43.06 -33.11 -7.41
N ASP A 516 -44.19 -32.99 -6.70
CA ASP A 516 -44.28 -33.38 -5.29
C ASP A 516 -44.15 -34.88 -4.99
N GLN A 517 -43.11 -35.25 -4.25
CA GLN A 517 -43.14 -36.43 -3.39
C GLN A 517 -43.38 -36.01 -1.93
N ALA A 518 -44.26 -36.72 -1.24
CA ALA A 518 -44.62 -36.44 0.16
C ALA A 518 -44.40 -37.66 1.06
N TYR A 519 -43.79 -37.46 2.22
CA TYR A 519 -43.61 -38.52 3.22
C TYR A 519 -44.94 -38.95 3.85
N SER A 520 -45.02 -40.20 4.31
CA SER A 520 -46.12 -40.69 5.15
C SER A 520 -46.18 -39.94 6.51
N PRO A 521 -47.37 -39.64 7.06
CA PRO A 521 -47.50 -38.96 8.35
C PRO A 521 -46.87 -39.79 9.50
N ALA A 522 -46.17 -39.12 10.42
CA ALA A 522 -45.52 -39.80 11.56
C ALA A 522 -46.53 -40.28 12.61
N ILE A 523 -47.69 -39.62 12.73
CA ILE A 523 -48.79 -40.01 13.59
C ILE A 523 -49.96 -40.42 12.69
N LEU A 524 -50.45 -41.65 12.84
CA LEU A 524 -51.55 -42.20 12.01
C LEU A 524 -52.92 -42.19 12.71
N LYS A 525 -52.93 -42.09 14.05
CA LYS A 525 -54.14 -42.02 14.90
C LYS A 525 -53.88 -41.06 16.07
N PRO A 526 -54.87 -40.26 16.51
CA PRO A 526 -56.27 -40.25 16.07
C PRO A 526 -56.50 -39.62 14.69
N ALA A 527 -55.54 -38.85 14.16
CA ALA A 527 -55.56 -38.26 12.83
C ALA A 527 -54.17 -38.38 12.16
N PRO A 528 -54.08 -38.37 10.82
CA PRO A 528 -52.81 -38.29 10.11
C PRO A 528 -52.14 -36.92 10.36
N LEU A 529 -51.01 -36.90 11.05
CA LEU A 529 -50.24 -35.68 11.34
C LEU A 529 -48.77 -35.85 10.97
N TRP A 530 -48.22 -34.80 10.39
CA TRP A 530 -46.80 -34.66 10.05
C TRP A 530 -46.09 -33.78 11.06
N THR A 531 -44.81 -34.07 11.31
CA THR A 531 -43.95 -33.21 12.14
C THR A 531 -43.25 -32.14 11.28
N GLY A 532 -42.89 -31.00 11.86
CA GLY A 532 -42.11 -29.98 11.15
C GLY A 532 -40.77 -30.50 10.61
N LYS A 533 -40.16 -31.50 11.27
CA LYS A 533 -38.96 -32.20 10.77
C LYS A 533 -39.23 -32.95 9.46
N GLN A 534 -40.40 -33.55 9.29
CA GLN A 534 -40.79 -34.19 8.02
C GLN A 534 -41.03 -33.18 6.91
N VAL A 535 -41.55 -31.98 7.21
CA VAL A 535 -41.72 -30.91 6.20
C VAL A 535 -40.35 -30.52 5.64
N VAL A 536 -39.35 -30.25 6.50
CA VAL A 536 -37.96 -29.97 6.06
C VAL A 536 -37.36 -31.15 5.27
N THR A 537 -37.59 -32.38 5.72
CA THR A 537 -37.11 -33.59 5.01
C THR A 537 -37.74 -33.73 3.62
N THR A 538 -39.02 -33.36 3.48
CA THR A 538 -39.75 -33.39 2.19
C THR A 538 -39.25 -32.32 1.24
N ILE A 539 -39.00 -31.10 1.74
CA ILE A 539 -38.40 -30.00 0.97
C ILE A 539 -37.02 -30.42 0.41
N LEU A 540 -36.15 -30.98 1.25
CA LEU A 540 -34.83 -31.48 0.82
C LEU A 540 -34.93 -32.60 -0.23
N LEU A 541 -35.93 -33.48 -0.12
CA LEU A 541 -36.14 -34.57 -1.09
C LEU A 541 -36.62 -34.05 -2.45
N ASN A 542 -37.52 -33.07 -2.49
CA ASN A 542 -37.99 -32.46 -3.74
C ASN A 542 -36.95 -31.52 -4.38
N ILE A 543 -35.93 -31.11 -3.62
CA ILE A 543 -34.80 -30.28 -4.08
C ILE A 543 -33.60 -31.10 -4.59
N THR A 544 -33.45 -32.36 -4.16
CA THR A 544 -32.24 -33.15 -4.47
C THR A 544 -32.33 -33.95 -5.77
N PRO A 545 -31.25 -34.02 -6.58
CA PRO A 545 -31.22 -34.84 -7.80
C PRO A 545 -31.34 -36.35 -7.51
N GLN A 546 -32.04 -37.10 -8.37
CA GLN A 546 -32.23 -38.56 -8.24
C GLN A 546 -30.92 -39.35 -8.30
N ASN A 547 -29.88 -38.78 -8.92
CA ASN A 547 -28.58 -39.41 -9.09
C ASN A 547 -27.66 -39.20 -7.87
N CYS A 548 -28.17 -38.62 -6.78
CA CYS A 548 -27.45 -38.38 -5.53
C CYS A 548 -28.03 -39.24 -4.39
N GLY A 549 -27.18 -39.69 -3.48
CA GLY A 549 -27.60 -40.29 -2.22
C GLY A 549 -28.13 -39.22 -1.25
N GLY A 550 -28.90 -39.66 -0.24
CA GLY A 550 -29.44 -38.77 0.79
C GLY A 550 -28.34 -38.07 1.60
N LEU A 551 -28.49 -36.75 1.83
CA LEU A 551 -27.51 -35.94 2.54
C LEU A 551 -27.38 -36.38 4.01
N TRP A 552 -26.18 -36.79 4.40
CA TRP A 552 -25.79 -36.95 5.80
C TRP A 552 -25.00 -35.73 6.28
N MET A 553 -25.40 -35.16 7.41
CA MET A 553 -24.69 -34.10 8.10
C MET A 553 -24.78 -34.29 9.62
N LYS A 554 -23.75 -33.88 10.35
CA LYS A 554 -23.75 -33.77 11.82
C LYS A 554 -23.27 -32.38 12.21
N GLY A 555 -24.14 -31.61 12.86
CA GLY A 555 -23.83 -30.28 13.39
C GLY A 555 -24.39 -30.10 14.80
N GLY A 556 -23.83 -29.15 15.56
CA GLY A 556 -24.33 -28.75 16.88
C GLY A 556 -25.34 -27.60 16.81
N SER A 557 -26.21 -27.49 17.82
CA SER A 557 -27.11 -26.35 17.99
C SER A 557 -26.49 -25.28 18.90
N LYS A 558 -26.88 -24.01 18.72
CA LYS A 558 -26.61 -22.94 19.71
C LYS A 558 -27.48 -23.09 20.97
N ILE A 559 -28.66 -23.70 20.84
CA ILE A 559 -29.56 -23.97 21.96
C ILE A 559 -29.00 -25.15 22.74
N ARG A 560 -28.65 -24.94 24.02
CA ARG A 560 -28.25 -26.00 24.94
C ARG A 560 -29.46 -26.86 25.32
N GLY A 561 -29.26 -28.16 25.33
CA GLY A 561 -30.26 -29.16 25.65
C GLY A 561 -31.03 -29.03 26.95
N SER A 562 -30.37 -28.56 28.01
CA SER A 562 -31.01 -28.29 29.31
C SER A 562 -32.19 -27.30 29.23
N ALA A 563 -32.34 -26.55 28.13
CA ALA A 563 -33.49 -25.70 27.87
C ALA A 563 -34.78 -26.47 27.44
N TRP A 564 -34.70 -27.74 27.04
CA TRP A 564 -35.86 -28.52 26.58
C TRP A 564 -36.54 -29.40 27.66
N GLY A 565 -35.86 -29.65 28.79
CA GLY A 565 -36.45 -30.29 29.99
C GLY A 565 -36.28 -31.81 30.10
N VAL A 566 -36.83 -32.38 31.19
CA VAL A 566 -36.51 -33.73 31.72
C VAL A 566 -36.56 -34.89 30.72
N ALA A 567 -37.49 -34.86 29.75
CA ALA A 567 -37.62 -35.93 28.76
C ALA A 567 -36.50 -35.93 27.69
N GLY A 568 -35.70 -34.86 27.62
CA GLY A 568 -34.59 -34.71 26.68
C GLY A 568 -33.27 -35.32 27.16
N ALA A 569 -33.26 -36.46 27.86
CA ALA A 569 -32.07 -36.99 28.55
C ALA A 569 -30.89 -37.48 27.66
N GLU A 570 -30.89 -37.19 26.35
CA GLU A 570 -29.64 -37.10 25.54
C GLU A 570 -28.93 -35.75 25.73
N GLU A 571 -29.51 -34.87 26.55
CA GLU A 571 -29.20 -33.46 26.74
C GLU A 571 -29.49 -33.08 28.22
N GLU A 572 -28.42 -33.05 29.03
CA GLU A 572 -28.45 -33.33 30.49
C GLU A 572 -28.96 -32.17 31.40
N SER A 573 -29.40 -32.51 32.62
CA SER A 573 -30.30 -31.67 33.46
C SER A 573 -29.84 -31.41 34.91
N VAL A 574 -30.16 -30.23 35.45
CA VAL A 574 -30.30 -29.97 36.90
C VAL A 574 -31.49 -29.02 37.15
N TYR A 575 -32.23 -29.23 38.24
CA TYR A 575 -33.33 -28.35 38.71
C TYR A 575 -33.07 -27.89 40.15
N PHE A 576 -33.19 -26.60 40.45
CA PHE A 576 -33.50 -26.08 41.79
C PHE A 576 -34.30 -24.76 41.70
N SER A 577 -34.97 -24.39 42.80
CA SER A 577 -35.97 -23.31 42.88
C SER A 577 -35.44 -22.04 43.56
N ASN A 578 -36.13 -20.90 43.34
CA ASN A 578 -35.95 -19.59 43.99
C ASN A 578 -34.71 -18.77 43.54
N GLY A 579 -34.54 -18.59 42.22
CA GLY A 579 -33.54 -17.67 41.67
C GLY A 579 -33.66 -16.21 42.16
N GLU A 580 -34.85 -15.74 42.54
CA GLU A 580 -35.07 -14.41 43.14
C GLU A 580 -34.29 -14.22 44.45
N SER A 581 -34.30 -15.23 45.33
CA SER A 581 -33.58 -15.19 46.61
C SER A 581 -32.07 -15.20 46.41
N SER A 582 -31.57 -16.04 45.51
CA SER A 582 -30.14 -16.10 45.18
C SER A 582 -29.66 -14.82 44.46
N ARG A 583 -30.52 -14.19 43.64
CA ARG A 583 -30.26 -12.87 43.03
C ARG A 583 -30.09 -11.79 44.11
N LEU A 584 -30.97 -11.76 45.12
CA LEU A 584 -30.89 -10.79 46.20
C LEU A 584 -29.63 -11.01 47.07
N GLU A 585 -29.36 -12.25 47.48
CA GLU A 585 -28.15 -12.64 48.21
C GLU A 585 -26.86 -12.19 47.50
N LYS A 586 -26.77 -12.36 46.17
CA LYS A 586 -25.60 -11.91 45.39
C LYS A 586 -25.62 -10.41 45.05
N LEU A 587 -26.72 -9.69 45.27
CA LEU A 587 -26.75 -8.23 45.15
C LEU A 587 -26.41 -7.53 46.47
N GLU A 588 -26.68 -8.14 47.62
CA GLU A 588 -26.17 -7.67 48.92
C GLU A 588 -24.62 -7.72 48.96
N GLU A 589 -24.01 -8.71 48.30
CA GLU A 589 -22.54 -8.73 48.09
C GLU A 589 -22.02 -7.53 47.27
N SER A 590 -22.85 -6.89 46.44
CA SER A 590 -22.42 -5.84 45.50
C SER A 590 -22.01 -4.53 46.17
N GLU A 591 -22.73 -4.10 47.22
CA GLU A 591 -22.51 -2.81 47.88
C GLU A 591 -21.12 -2.70 48.52
N ALA A 592 -20.56 -3.84 48.96
CA ALA A 592 -19.25 -3.91 49.60
C ALA A 592 -18.08 -4.18 48.63
N ILE A 593 -18.32 -4.58 47.36
CA ILE A 593 -17.24 -5.00 46.45
C ILE A 593 -16.35 -3.84 46.03
N GLY A 594 -16.91 -2.70 45.63
CA GLY A 594 -16.12 -1.52 45.23
C GLY A 594 -15.22 -1.02 46.36
N LEU A 595 -15.77 -0.92 47.58
CA LEU A 595 -15.06 -0.52 48.78
C LEU A 595 -13.94 -1.51 49.16
N ARG A 596 -14.21 -2.82 49.06
CA ARG A 596 -13.24 -3.89 49.37
C ARG A 596 -12.06 -3.91 48.39
N VAL A 597 -12.32 -3.76 47.09
CA VAL A 597 -11.26 -3.68 46.07
C VAL A 597 -10.43 -2.41 46.25
N ALA A 598 -11.09 -1.26 46.50
CA ALA A 598 -10.42 0.00 46.77
C ALA A 598 -9.52 -0.08 48.01
N ALA A 599 -10.01 -0.61 49.13
CA ALA A 599 -9.24 -0.75 50.37
C ALA A 599 -8.04 -1.72 50.22
N GLY A 600 -8.25 -2.89 49.60
CA GLY A 600 -7.19 -3.87 49.37
C GLY A 600 -6.10 -3.39 48.41
N TYR A 601 -6.47 -2.72 47.31
CA TYR A 601 -5.51 -2.09 46.41
C TYR A 601 -4.67 -0.99 47.09
N VAL A 602 -5.27 -0.32 48.08
CA VAL A 602 -4.69 0.75 48.88
C VAL A 602 -3.90 0.22 50.10
N GLY A 603 -3.87 -1.09 50.35
CA GLY A 603 -3.18 -1.71 51.49
C GLY A 603 -3.81 -1.34 52.83
N ILE A 604 -5.14 -1.48 52.94
CA ILE A 604 -5.90 -1.41 54.18
C ILE A 604 -6.70 -2.72 54.28
N ASP A 605 -6.07 -3.73 54.86
CA ASP A 605 -6.60 -5.10 54.97
C ASP A 605 -7.41 -5.36 56.25
N ASP A 606 -7.51 -4.37 57.15
CA ASP A 606 -8.33 -4.41 58.36
C ASP A 606 -9.85 -4.46 58.04
N GLU A 607 -10.66 -4.94 58.99
CA GLU A 607 -12.08 -5.27 58.79
C GLU A 607 -12.94 -4.07 58.32
N PHE A 608 -13.10 -3.95 57.00
CA PHE A 608 -14.07 -3.08 56.30
C PHE A 608 -14.12 -1.62 56.81
N PRO A 609 -13.07 -0.80 56.53
CA PRO A 609 -13.10 0.62 56.88
C PRO A 609 -14.33 1.33 56.29
N PRO A 610 -15.01 2.21 57.04
CA PRO A 610 -16.20 2.89 56.55
C PRO A 610 -15.86 3.81 55.36
N PRO A 611 -16.79 4.07 54.42
CA PRO A 611 -16.55 4.97 53.27
C PRO A 611 -16.15 6.41 53.62
N THR A 612 -16.29 6.81 54.88
CA THR A 612 -15.90 8.11 55.42
C THR A 612 -14.57 8.10 56.18
N ASP A 613 -13.80 7.01 56.15
CA ASP A 613 -12.47 6.95 56.76
C ASP A 613 -11.51 7.93 56.06
N PRO A 614 -10.94 8.93 56.77
CA PRO A 614 -9.97 9.85 56.19
C PRO A 614 -8.68 9.16 55.71
N VAL A 615 -8.29 8.00 56.25
CA VAL A 615 -7.07 7.29 55.81
C VAL A 615 -7.30 6.70 54.42
N LEU A 616 -8.36 5.92 54.23
CA LEU A 616 -8.78 5.40 52.91
C LEU A 616 -8.94 6.52 51.87
N LEU A 617 -9.66 7.59 52.21
CA LEU A 617 -9.89 8.73 51.30
C LEU A 617 -8.58 9.42 50.91
N SER A 618 -7.66 9.66 51.85
CA SER A 618 -6.37 10.32 51.57
C SER A 618 -5.45 9.51 50.63
N ARG A 619 -5.49 8.17 50.73
CA ARG A 619 -4.72 7.29 49.82
C ARG A 619 -5.41 7.14 48.46
N LEU A 620 -6.74 7.11 48.41
CA LEU A 620 -7.49 7.13 47.14
C LEU A 620 -7.31 8.47 46.39
N GLU A 621 -7.13 9.59 47.10
CA GLU A 621 -6.76 10.88 46.51
C GLU A 621 -5.37 10.85 45.82
N GLU A 622 -4.47 9.96 46.25
CA GLU A 622 -3.20 9.69 45.53
C GLU A 622 -3.43 8.84 44.28
N VAL A 623 -4.25 7.78 44.38
CA VAL A 623 -4.61 6.92 43.23
C VAL A 623 -5.32 7.71 42.12
N MET A 624 -6.27 8.58 42.46
CA MET A 624 -6.99 9.45 41.52
C MET A 624 -6.16 10.63 40.97
N ARG A 625 -4.85 10.71 41.29
CA ARG A 625 -3.91 11.72 40.76
C ARG A 625 -2.82 11.12 39.88
N ASP A 626 -2.84 9.81 39.70
CA ASP A 626 -1.80 9.03 39.05
C ASP A 626 -2.47 8.05 38.09
N ASP A 627 -2.56 8.43 36.81
CA ASP A 627 -3.34 7.73 35.78
C ASP A 627 -3.06 6.21 35.77
N ALA A 628 -1.80 5.81 35.97
CA ALA A 628 -1.37 4.41 36.01
C ALA A 628 -1.84 3.68 37.29
N LYS A 629 -1.96 4.37 38.43
CA LYS A 629 -2.58 3.78 39.63
C LYS A 629 -4.08 3.68 39.48
N GLN A 630 -4.73 4.66 38.83
CA GLN A 630 -6.17 4.63 38.58
C GLN A 630 -6.53 3.49 37.61
N GLU A 631 -5.81 3.33 36.50
CA GLU A 631 -6.03 2.25 35.52
C GLU A 631 -5.96 0.85 36.19
N ASN A 632 -5.00 0.64 37.07
CA ASN A 632 -4.87 -0.61 37.83
C ASN A 632 -6.04 -0.82 38.83
N LEU A 633 -6.52 0.23 39.50
CA LEU A 633 -7.71 0.14 40.35
C LEU A 633 -8.96 -0.17 39.52
N ASP A 634 -9.17 0.55 38.42
CA ASP A 634 -10.30 0.36 37.51
C ASP A 634 -10.29 -1.06 36.91
N MET A 635 -9.13 -1.62 36.57
CA MET A 635 -8.98 -3.02 36.14
C MET A 635 -9.45 -4.02 37.22
N LEU A 636 -9.02 -3.84 38.47
CA LEU A 636 -9.39 -4.72 39.58
C LEU A 636 -10.89 -4.62 39.94
N VAL A 637 -11.45 -3.41 39.88
CA VAL A 637 -12.88 -3.15 40.11
C VAL A 637 -13.72 -3.78 38.99
N ASN A 638 -13.35 -3.56 37.72
CA ASN A 638 -14.06 -4.15 36.58
C ASN A 638 -13.99 -5.68 36.57
N GLY A 639 -12.83 -6.27 36.90
CA GLY A 639 -12.71 -7.72 37.06
C GLY A 639 -13.67 -8.26 38.12
N SER A 640 -13.66 -7.66 39.32
CA SER A 640 -14.50 -8.07 40.45
C SER A 640 -16.01 -7.89 40.17
N ALA A 641 -16.38 -6.79 39.50
CA ALA A 641 -17.76 -6.52 39.11
C ALA A 641 -18.25 -7.42 37.97
N GLY A 642 -17.38 -7.74 37.00
CA GLY A 642 -17.68 -8.70 35.92
C GLY A 642 -17.92 -10.12 36.45
N ASP A 643 -17.11 -10.53 37.44
CA ASP A 643 -17.26 -11.80 38.15
C ASP A 643 -18.61 -11.89 38.89
N LEU A 644 -19.06 -10.79 39.49
CA LEU A 644 -20.38 -10.70 40.11
C LEU A 644 -21.51 -10.72 39.09
N SER A 645 -21.40 -9.92 38.02
CA SER A 645 -22.38 -9.87 36.91
C SER A 645 -22.58 -11.26 36.29
N SER A 646 -21.49 -12.01 36.09
CA SER A 646 -21.51 -13.39 35.62
C SER A 646 -22.27 -14.32 36.59
N LYS A 647 -22.03 -14.23 37.90
CA LYS A 647 -22.73 -15.03 38.94
C LYS A 647 -24.23 -14.71 38.97
N VAL A 648 -24.60 -13.42 38.97
CA VAL A 648 -26.01 -12.97 38.91
C VAL A 648 -26.68 -13.44 37.62
N THR A 649 -25.99 -13.34 36.48
CA THR A 649 -26.50 -13.78 35.18
C THR A 649 -26.75 -15.29 35.15
N GLN A 650 -25.85 -16.10 35.71
CA GLN A 650 -26.01 -17.56 35.82
C GLN A 650 -27.12 -17.98 36.79
N ALA A 651 -27.34 -17.23 37.87
CA ALA A 651 -28.44 -17.47 38.81
C ALA A 651 -29.82 -17.11 38.21
N CYS A 652 -29.89 -16.02 37.43
CA CYS A 652 -31.14 -15.53 36.84
C CYS A 652 -31.49 -16.21 35.51
N LEU A 653 -30.52 -16.55 34.66
CA LEU A 653 -30.73 -17.09 33.33
C LEU A 653 -30.10 -18.49 33.21
N PRO A 654 -30.85 -19.55 32.83
CA PRO A 654 -32.23 -19.54 32.31
C PRO A 654 -33.33 -19.70 33.38
N VAL A 655 -32.98 -20.01 34.63
CA VAL A 655 -33.91 -20.62 35.61
C VAL A 655 -34.84 -19.60 36.29
N GLY A 656 -34.40 -18.36 36.49
CA GLY A 656 -35.16 -17.30 37.18
C GLY A 656 -36.21 -16.58 36.33
N LEU A 657 -36.57 -17.09 35.15
CA LEU A 657 -37.47 -16.40 34.22
C LEU A 657 -38.94 -16.80 34.44
N GLU A 658 -39.81 -15.81 34.69
CA GLU A 658 -41.29 -15.94 34.76
C GLU A 658 -41.87 -16.75 33.58
N LYS A 659 -41.28 -16.57 32.40
CA LYS A 659 -41.57 -17.35 31.19
C LYS A 659 -40.29 -18.09 30.80
N PRO A 660 -40.27 -19.43 30.83
CA PRO A 660 -39.14 -20.22 30.33
C PRO A 660 -39.17 -20.34 28.81
N PHE A 661 -38.03 -20.73 28.23
CA PHE A 661 -37.94 -21.28 26.88
C PHE A 661 -38.90 -22.49 26.72
N PRO A 662 -39.51 -22.73 25.54
CA PRO A 662 -39.47 -21.92 24.31
C PRO A 662 -40.47 -20.74 24.29
N ARG A 663 -41.29 -20.56 25.33
CA ARG A 663 -42.34 -19.52 25.36
C ARG A 663 -41.80 -18.09 25.51
N ASN A 664 -40.56 -17.96 26.00
CA ASN A 664 -39.87 -16.68 26.10
C ASN A 664 -39.22 -16.29 24.77
N HIS A 665 -39.83 -15.37 24.03
CA HIS A 665 -39.32 -14.94 22.73
C HIS A 665 -37.99 -14.16 22.82
N MET A 666 -37.72 -13.43 23.90
CA MET A 666 -36.42 -12.74 24.09
C MET A 666 -35.29 -13.75 24.30
N GLN A 667 -35.53 -14.76 25.14
CA GLN A 667 -34.60 -15.88 25.32
C GLN A 667 -34.45 -16.70 24.03
N SER A 668 -35.53 -16.92 23.29
CA SER A 668 -35.49 -17.61 22.00
C SER A 668 -34.65 -16.85 20.97
N MET A 669 -34.86 -15.54 20.80
CA MET A 669 -34.10 -14.72 19.85
C MET A 669 -32.60 -14.62 20.19
N THR A 670 -32.25 -14.56 21.47
CA THR A 670 -30.85 -14.48 21.92
C THR A 670 -30.14 -15.83 21.86
N VAL A 671 -30.76 -16.91 22.34
CA VAL A 671 -30.15 -18.26 22.38
C VAL A 671 -30.10 -18.94 21.00
N SER A 672 -31.05 -18.65 20.11
CA SER A 672 -30.92 -19.03 18.68
C SER A 672 -29.89 -18.17 17.93
N GLY A 673 -29.55 -17.00 18.46
CA GLY A 673 -28.71 -16.01 17.80
C GLY A 673 -29.41 -15.27 16.65
N ALA A 674 -30.73 -15.13 16.70
CA ALA A 674 -31.52 -14.38 15.71
C ALA A 674 -31.38 -12.86 15.90
N LYS A 675 -31.46 -12.34 17.13
CA LYS A 675 -31.18 -10.92 17.43
C LYS A 675 -30.96 -10.65 18.94
N GLY A 676 -30.05 -9.72 19.24
CA GLY A 676 -29.90 -9.08 20.55
C GLY A 676 -28.68 -9.51 21.37
N SER A 677 -28.15 -8.57 22.15
CA SER A 677 -27.22 -8.76 23.27
C SER A 677 -27.90 -8.36 24.59
N GLN A 678 -27.27 -8.63 25.74
CA GLN A 678 -27.95 -8.59 27.05
C GLN A 678 -27.91 -7.23 27.78
N GLU A 679 -27.25 -6.21 27.24
CA GLU A 679 -26.93 -4.98 27.98
C GLU A 679 -27.37 -3.69 27.26
N TYR A 680 -28.04 -2.79 27.98
CA TYR A 680 -28.69 -1.60 27.40
C TYR A 680 -28.06 -0.26 27.83
N PHE A 681 -27.47 -0.16 29.03
CA PHE A 681 -27.08 1.13 29.62
C PHE A 681 -25.68 1.60 29.17
N PHE A 682 -24.64 0.77 29.31
CA PHE A 682 -23.28 1.09 28.86
C PHE A 682 -23.17 1.27 27.33
N HIS A 683 -24.13 0.71 26.58
CA HIS A 683 -24.23 0.80 25.13
C HIS A 683 -24.22 2.25 24.59
N LEU A 684 -24.70 3.24 25.36
CA LEU A 684 -24.70 4.65 24.93
C LEU A 684 -23.31 5.31 24.96
N MET A 685 -22.40 4.86 25.82
CA MET A 685 -21.02 5.37 25.84
C MET A 685 -20.16 4.60 24.83
N ALA A 686 -20.17 3.27 24.90
CA ALA A 686 -19.45 2.41 23.95
C ALA A 686 -19.90 2.64 22.49
N GLY A 687 -21.18 2.92 22.25
CA GLY A 687 -21.69 3.28 20.93
C GLY A 687 -21.17 4.62 20.40
N ARG A 688 -20.93 5.62 21.26
CA ARG A 688 -20.31 6.88 20.84
C ARG A 688 -18.83 6.70 20.50
N GLU A 689 -18.12 5.92 21.30
CA GLU A 689 -16.72 5.56 21.03
C GLU A 689 -16.61 4.82 19.70
N GLY A 690 -17.38 3.74 19.50
CA GLY A 690 -17.40 2.98 18.25
C GLY A 690 -17.75 3.80 17.01
N LEU A 691 -18.61 4.82 17.12
CA LEU A 691 -18.90 5.75 16.02
C LEU A 691 -17.70 6.65 15.67
N ILE A 692 -17.01 7.21 16.68
CA ILE A 692 -15.79 8.01 16.48
C ILE A 692 -14.70 7.15 15.86
N ASP A 693 -14.53 5.94 16.39
CA ASP A 693 -13.51 4.99 16.01
C ASP A 693 -13.72 4.50 14.56
N THR A 694 -14.98 4.24 14.17
CA THR A 694 -15.37 3.94 12.78
C THR A 694 -15.05 5.10 11.84
N ALA A 695 -15.33 6.35 12.24
CA ALA A 695 -15.03 7.53 11.42
C ALA A 695 -13.52 7.73 11.19
N VAL A 696 -12.66 7.35 12.14
CA VAL A 696 -11.20 7.43 12.00
C VAL A 696 -10.63 6.24 11.23
N LYS A 697 -10.96 5.00 11.64
CA LYS A 697 -10.32 3.76 11.16
C LYS A 697 -10.60 3.47 9.68
N THR A 698 -11.82 3.73 9.20
CA THR A 698 -12.22 3.53 7.79
C THR A 698 -11.33 4.26 6.77
N SER A 699 -10.78 5.42 7.14
CA SER A 699 -9.89 6.19 6.27
C SER A 699 -8.54 5.52 6.00
N ARG A 700 -8.03 4.75 6.99
CA ARG A 700 -6.71 4.11 6.95
C ARG A 700 -6.75 2.77 6.23
N SER A 701 -7.73 1.91 6.53
CA SER A 701 -7.90 0.62 5.87
C SER A 701 -8.08 0.75 4.35
N GLY A 702 -8.94 1.69 3.92
CA GLY A 702 -9.16 2.01 2.51
C GLY A 702 -7.97 2.66 1.78
N TYR A 703 -6.90 3.04 2.49
CA TYR A 703 -5.60 3.39 1.90
C TYR A 703 -4.71 2.15 1.76
N LEU A 704 -4.52 1.39 2.86
CA LEU A 704 -3.71 0.18 2.90
C LEU A 704 -4.15 -0.84 1.83
N GLN A 705 -5.45 -1.14 1.78
CA GLN A 705 -6.04 -2.05 0.80
C GLN A 705 -5.69 -1.66 -0.64
N ARG A 706 -5.69 -0.35 -0.96
CA ARG A 706 -5.35 0.15 -2.29
C ARG A 706 -3.87 -0.05 -2.62
N CYS A 707 -2.99 0.03 -1.63
CA CYS A 707 -1.56 -0.20 -1.82
C CYS A 707 -1.26 -1.68 -2.07
N ILE A 708 -1.93 -2.57 -1.34
CA ILE A 708 -1.87 -4.03 -1.56
C ILE A 708 -2.40 -4.36 -2.96
N ILE A 709 -3.61 -3.91 -3.31
CA ILE A 709 -4.19 -4.13 -4.65
C ILE A 709 -3.28 -3.58 -5.76
N LYS A 710 -2.72 -2.37 -5.61
CA LYS A 710 -1.85 -1.77 -6.65
C LYS A 710 -0.45 -2.38 -6.72
N GLY A 711 0.02 -3.06 -5.67
CA GLY A 711 1.22 -3.90 -5.74
C GLY A 711 0.94 -5.25 -6.40
N MET A 712 -0.19 -5.88 -6.06
CA MET A 712 -0.50 -7.27 -6.40
C MET A 712 -1.43 -7.45 -7.63
N GLU A 713 -1.87 -6.36 -8.29
CA GLU A 713 -2.77 -6.44 -9.46
C GLU A 713 -2.19 -7.20 -10.66
N GLY A 714 -0.87 -7.37 -10.73
CA GLY A 714 -0.20 -8.16 -11.76
C GLY A 714 -0.14 -9.66 -11.48
N LEU A 715 -0.50 -10.12 -10.28
CA LEU A 715 -0.33 -11.51 -9.87
C LEU A 715 -1.42 -12.42 -10.45
N VAL A 716 -1.00 -13.48 -11.12
CA VAL A 716 -1.86 -14.48 -11.77
C VAL A 716 -1.32 -15.89 -11.51
N VAL A 717 -2.21 -16.85 -11.27
CA VAL A 717 -1.87 -18.29 -11.32
C VAL A 717 -1.78 -18.69 -12.79
N ALA A 718 -0.58 -19.06 -13.24
CA ALA A 718 -0.33 -19.50 -14.60
C ALA A 718 -0.78 -20.96 -14.82
N TYR A 719 -0.89 -21.37 -16.09
CA TYR A 719 -1.32 -22.73 -16.48
C TYR A 719 -0.38 -23.86 -16.03
N ASP A 720 0.83 -23.53 -15.55
CA ASP A 720 1.79 -24.45 -14.92
C ASP A 720 1.66 -24.49 -13.38
N THR A 721 0.57 -23.96 -12.85
CA THR A 721 0.23 -23.77 -11.42
C THR A 721 1.16 -22.83 -10.62
N THR A 722 2.17 -22.23 -11.25
CA THR A 722 3.01 -21.20 -10.61
C THR A 722 2.25 -19.89 -10.45
N VAL A 723 2.55 -19.11 -9.42
CA VAL A 723 2.05 -17.73 -9.29
C VAL A 723 3.11 -16.79 -9.83
N ARG A 724 2.74 -15.96 -10.81
CA ARG A 724 3.64 -15.03 -11.49
C ARG A 724 3.09 -13.61 -11.47
N ASP A 725 3.99 -12.62 -11.46
CA ASP A 725 3.65 -11.23 -11.78
C ASP A 725 3.55 -11.06 -13.32
N SER A 726 2.96 -9.94 -13.72
CA SER A 726 2.65 -9.49 -15.07
C SER A 726 3.85 -9.30 -16.00
N ASP A 727 5.07 -9.26 -15.48
CA ASP A 727 6.34 -9.29 -16.23
C ASP A 727 6.82 -10.73 -16.52
N GLY A 728 6.17 -11.74 -15.92
CA GLY A 728 6.53 -13.16 -15.99
C GLY A 728 7.38 -13.66 -14.81
N ALA A 729 7.77 -12.79 -13.87
CA ALA A 729 8.54 -13.16 -12.69
C ALA A 729 7.74 -14.10 -11.77
N LEU A 730 8.37 -15.19 -11.33
CA LEU A 730 7.74 -16.19 -10.45
C LEU A 730 7.81 -15.72 -9.00
N ILE A 731 6.65 -15.74 -8.32
CA ILE A 731 6.49 -15.35 -6.91
C ILE A 731 6.25 -16.59 -6.02
N GLN A 732 5.48 -17.57 -6.50
CA GLN A 732 5.32 -18.87 -5.84
C GLN A 732 5.40 -19.99 -6.87
N PHE A 733 6.03 -21.12 -6.52
CA PHE A 733 6.03 -22.33 -7.37
C PHE A 733 4.66 -23.01 -7.43
N LEU A 734 3.85 -22.85 -6.38
CA LEU A 734 2.51 -23.38 -6.28
C LEU A 734 1.68 -22.43 -5.41
N TYR A 735 0.46 -22.09 -5.84
CA TYR A 735 -0.40 -21.15 -5.10
C TYR A 735 -0.60 -21.59 -3.65
N GLY A 736 -0.18 -20.76 -2.69
CA GLY A 736 -0.40 -21.04 -1.27
C GLY A 736 0.32 -22.30 -0.74
N GLU A 737 1.38 -22.75 -1.42
CA GLU A 737 2.16 -23.96 -1.13
C GLU A 737 1.45 -25.32 -1.35
N ASP A 738 0.12 -25.35 -1.51
CA ASP A 738 -0.65 -26.58 -1.75
C ASP A 738 -1.45 -26.60 -3.08
N GLY A 739 -1.63 -25.45 -3.73
CA GLY A 739 -2.36 -25.31 -4.99
C GLY A 739 -3.88 -25.30 -4.84
N ILE A 740 -4.40 -25.20 -3.61
CA ILE A 740 -5.83 -25.35 -3.32
C ILE A 740 -6.52 -23.99 -3.26
N ASP A 741 -7.68 -23.92 -3.92
CA ASP A 741 -8.61 -22.80 -3.81
C ASP A 741 -9.28 -22.82 -2.43
N ILE A 742 -9.07 -21.76 -1.65
CA ILE A 742 -9.58 -21.57 -0.28
C ILE A 742 -11.09 -21.80 -0.22
N THR A 743 -11.85 -21.39 -1.24
CA THR A 743 -13.31 -21.57 -1.31
C THR A 743 -13.76 -23.03 -1.38
N LYS A 744 -12.82 -23.96 -1.62
CA LYS A 744 -13.06 -25.39 -1.75
C LYS A 744 -12.47 -26.23 -0.61
N GLN A 745 -11.84 -25.62 0.41
CA GLN A 745 -11.15 -26.35 1.47
C GLN A 745 -12.08 -26.96 2.53
N GLU A 746 -13.17 -26.29 2.92
CA GLU A 746 -13.89 -26.51 4.20
C GLU A 746 -14.13 -28.01 4.56
N TYR A 747 -14.57 -28.81 3.58
CA TYR A 747 -14.91 -30.23 3.80
C TYR A 747 -13.77 -31.22 3.51
N LEU A 748 -12.61 -30.79 2.97
CA LEU A 748 -11.51 -31.69 2.57
C LEU A 748 -10.94 -32.49 3.74
N GLU A 749 -10.82 -31.87 4.91
CA GLU A 749 -10.35 -32.52 6.14
C GLU A 749 -11.48 -33.30 6.88
N ASN A 750 -12.75 -33.07 6.51
CA ASN A 750 -13.90 -33.70 7.13
C ASN A 750 -14.18 -35.09 6.50
N PHE A 751 -13.24 -36.01 6.70
CA PHE A 751 -13.29 -37.35 6.14
C PHE A 751 -14.54 -38.16 6.54
N GLU A 752 -15.16 -37.90 7.70
CA GLU A 752 -16.43 -38.57 8.07
C GLU A 752 -17.60 -38.09 7.19
N PHE A 753 -17.69 -36.79 6.90
CA PHE A 753 -18.70 -36.24 5.99
C PHE A 753 -18.54 -36.79 4.57
N ILE A 754 -17.33 -36.72 4.00
CA ILE A 754 -17.04 -37.24 2.66
C ILE A 754 -17.38 -38.74 2.56
N LEU A 755 -16.92 -39.54 3.52
CA LEU A 755 -17.08 -41.00 3.51
C LEU A 755 -18.55 -41.43 3.65
N ARG A 756 -19.38 -40.63 4.34
CA ARG A 756 -20.82 -40.90 4.45
C ARG A 756 -21.59 -40.45 3.22
N ASN A 757 -21.25 -39.31 2.61
CA ASN A 757 -21.88 -38.74 1.40
C ASN A 757 -21.25 -39.22 0.07
N ILE A 758 -20.50 -40.32 0.10
CA ILE A 758 -19.62 -40.75 -1.00
C ILE A 758 -20.35 -41.02 -2.33
N GLU A 759 -21.63 -41.40 -2.30
CA GLU A 759 -22.45 -41.63 -3.50
C GLU A 759 -22.73 -40.32 -4.25
N SER A 760 -23.16 -39.27 -3.53
CA SER A 760 -23.42 -37.94 -4.08
C SER A 760 -22.13 -37.28 -4.55
N GLN A 761 -21.03 -37.44 -3.80
CA GLN A 761 -19.70 -36.98 -4.19
C GLN A 761 -19.19 -37.68 -5.46
N ALA A 762 -19.38 -39.00 -5.58
CA ALA A 762 -18.98 -39.75 -6.78
C ALA A 762 -19.82 -39.38 -8.02
N SER A 763 -21.10 -39.07 -7.82
CA SER A 763 -22.01 -38.55 -8.85
C SER A 763 -21.56 -37.17 -9.35
N GLN A 764 -21.25 -36.26 -8.41
CA GLN A 764 -20.75 -34.91 -8.68
C GLN A 764 -19.38 -34.91 -9.38
N LEU A 765 -18.46 -35.77 -8.97
CA LEU A 765 -17.12 -35.91 -9.55
C LEU A 765 -17.07 -36.78 -10.81
N GLN A 766 -18.22 -37.31 -11.25
CA GLN A 766 -18.39 -38.14 -12.46
C GLN A 766 -17.38 -39.31 -12.58
N PHE A 767 -16.98 -39.89 -11.45
CA PHE A 767 -16.08 -41.04 -11.45
C PHE A 767 -16.71 -42.24 -12.17
N GLY A 768 -15.94 -42.91 -13.03
CA GLY A 768 -16.39 -44.10 -13.75
C GLY A 768 -16.89 -45.22 -12.83
N ALA A 769 -17.95 -45.91 -13.28
CA ALA A 769 -18.77 -46.79 -12.44
C ALA A 769 -18.00 -47.83 -11.61
N ASP A 770 -16.88 -48.36 -12.12
CA ASP A 770 -16.09 -49.38 -11.43
C ASP A 770 -15.26 -48.80 -10.27
N LYS A 771 -14.80 -47.54 -10.38
CA LYS A 771 -14.16 -46.82 -9.26
C LYS A 771 -15.16 -46.57 -8.12
N ASN A 772 -16.42 -46.29 -8.44
CA ASN A 772 -17.47 -46.04 -7.45
C ASN A 772 -17.81 -47.31 -6.66
N LYS A 773 -17.86 -48.47 -7.32
CA LYS A 773 -17.99 -49.77 -6.65
C LYS A 773 -16.80 -50.07 -5.72
N HIS A 774 -15.58 -49.77 -6.14
CA HIS A 774 -14.38 -49.97 -5.32
C HIS A 774 -14.29 -49.03 -4.10
N LEU A 775 -14.74 -47.78 -4.24
CA LEU A 775 -14.80 -46.80 -3.16
C LEU A 775 -15.88 -47.14 -2.12
N THR A 776 -17.05 -47.62 -2.56
CA THR A 776 -18.16 -47.98 -1.68
C THR A 776 -17.90 -49.27 -0.90
N CYS A 777 -17.26 -50.29 -1.49
CA CYS A 777 -17.02 -51.56 -0.79
C CYS A 777 -15.93 -51.50 0.31
N ASN A 778 -14.91 -50.65 0.15
CA ASN A 778 -13.75 -50.57 1.06
C ASN A 778 -13.89 -49.54 2.20
N LYS A 779 -15.11 -49.00 2.40
CA LYS A 779 -15.46 -47.88 3.31
C LYS A 779 -14.90 -48.00 4.74
N THR A 780 -14.83 -49.21 5.30
CA THR A 780 -14.35 -49.44 6.68
C THR A 780 -12.83 -49.46 6.83
N GLN A 781 -12.09 -49.84 5.78
CA GLN A 781 -10.62 -49.98 5.83
C GLN A 781 -9.93 -48.62 5.82
N ILE A 782 -10.41 -47.70 4.99
CA ILE A 782 -9.95 -46.30 4.89
C ILE A 782 -10.08 -45.59 6.25
N LEU A 783 -11.23 -45.78 6.90
CA LEU A 783 -11.57 -45.20 8.21
C LEU A 783 -10.58 -45.62 9.32
N LYS A 784 -9.98 -46.81 9.21
CA LYS A 784 -8.98 -47.32 10.16
C LYS A 784 -7.59 -46.68 9.95
N GLN A 785 -7.21 -46.43 8.70
CA GLN A 785 -5.91 -45.81 8.37
C GLN A 785 -5.85 -44.34 8.80
N MET A 786 -6.88 -43.55 8.47
CA MET A 786 -6.94 -42.12 8.80
C MET A 786 -6.85 -41.85 10.32
N LYS A 787 -7.51 -42.69 11.14
CA LYS A 787 -7.45 -42.59 12.61
C LYS A 787 -6.08 -42.91 13.22
N SER A 788 -5.13 -43.47 12.45
CA SER A 788 -3.78 -43.77 12.94
C SER A 788 -2.83 -42.57 12.87
N ALA A 789 -3.00 -41.67 11.89
CA ALA A 789 -2.11 -40.53 11.68
C ALA A 789 -2.23 -39.48 12.82
N LEU A 790 -3.46 -39.26 13.28
CA LEU A 790 -3.84 -38.27 14.31
C LEU A 790 -3.25 -38.50 15.71
N LYS A 791 -2.47 -39.56 15.92
CA LYS A 791 -2.06 -40.05 17.26
C LYS A 791 -0.62 -39.73 17.65
N HIS A 792 0.17 -39.12 16.76
CA HIS A 792 1.61 -38.89 16.97
C HIS A 792 1.97 -37.51 17.56
N THR A 793 1.00 -36.65 17.86
CA THR A 793 1.21 -35.24 18.26
C THR A 793 0.79 -34.96 19.71
N LYS A 794 1.70 -35.20 20.69
CA LYS A 794 1.92 -34.45 21.97
C LYS A 794 2.72 -35.24 23.03
N ARG A 795 3.66 -34.57 23.72
CA ARG A 795 4.22 -34.89 25.06
C ARG A 795 4.85 -33.63 25.67
N VAL A 796 4.91 -33.55 27.02
CA VAL A 796 4.95 -32.29 27.81
C VAL A 796 5.61 -32.50 29.21
N ASP A 797 6.08 -31.40 29.84
CA ASP A 797 6.44 -31.14 31.27
C ASP A 797 7.75 -31.65 31.94
N ALA A 798 8.50 -30.72 32.58
CA ALA A 798 8.75 -30.62 34.04
C ALA A 798 9.74 -29.47 34.42
N ALA A 799 9.66 -28.85 35.63
CA ALA A 799 10.53 -27.71 36.07
C ALA A 799 10.67 -27.53 37.62
N ARG A 800 11.66 -26.73 38.12
CA ARG A 800 11.68 -26.12 39.48
C ARG A 800 12.68 -24.93 39.71
N VAL A 801 12.81 -24.39 40.95
CA VAL A 801 12.93 -22.92 41.32
C VAL A 801 13.93 -22.61 42.48
N VAL A 802 14.39 -21.33 42.73
CA VAL A 802 14.52 -20.57 44.05
C VAL A 802 15.56 -19.37 44.12
N GLU A 803 15.10 -18.12 44.45
CA GLU A 803 15.70 -16.93 45.20
C GLU A 803 17.09 -16.23 44.86
N THR A 804 17.62 -15.08 45.40
CA THR A 804 17.29 -13.69 45.97
C THR A 804 18.63 -12.84 46.13
N VAL A 805 18.92 -11.58 46.63
CA VAL A 805 18.33 -10.32 47.24
C VAL A 805 19.42 -9.14 47.36
N GLY A 806 19.18 -7.77 47.34
CA GLY A 806 20.24 -6.70 47.67
C GLY A 806 20.35 -5.19 47.13
N ASN A 807 20.05 -4.06 47.80
CA ASN A 807 20.12 -2.62 47.26
C ASN A 807 21.58 -1.99 47.12
N SER A 808 22.00 -0.69 46.99
CA SER A 808 21.43 0.70 47.00
C SER A 808 22.28 1.79 46.26
N ASP A 809 22.44 3.02 46.80
CA ASP A 809 22.49 4.29 46.02
C ASP A 809 23.44 5.43 46.54
N ASN A 810 23.37 6.60 45.87
CA ASN A 810 24.28 7.72 45.69
C ASN A 810 24.22 8.86 46.78
N PHE A 811 24.21 10.18 46.49
CA PHE A 811 25.32 11.20 46.71
C PHE A 811 25.05 12.05 48.01
N GLY A 812 25.63 13.21 48.43
CA GLY A 812 26.43 14.35 47.88
C GLY A 812 26.32 15.63 48.81
N LEU A 813 26.97 16.82 48.88
CA LEU A 813 28.02 17.77 48.31
C LEU A 813 28.37 18.82 49.46
N ALA A 814 29.05 20.00 49.52
CA ALA A 814 29.87 21.06 48.86
C ALA A 814 29.45 21.91 47.62
N LYS A 815 30.00 23.15 47.49
CA LYS A 815 29.22 24.44 47.43
C LYS A 815 27.83 24.34 46.80
N LEU A 816 26.80 24.47 47.63
CA LEU A 816 26.60 23.46 48.67
C LEU A 816 25.39 22.66 48.22
N TYR A 817 25.49 22.15 46.99
CA TYR A 817 24.36 21.64 46.23
C TYR A 817 23.85 20.28 46.75
N LYS A 818 24.22 19.91 47.99
CA LYS A 818 24.04 18.66 48.75
C LYS A 818 22.93 17.78 48.20
N VAL A 819 23.22 17.18 47.05
CA VAL A 819 22.45 16.15 46.38
C VAL A 819 22.58 14.91 47.24
N CYS A 820 21.88 14.88 48.36
CA CYS A 820 21.68 13.63 49.07
C CYS A 820 20.70 12.80 48.24
N LEU A 821 21.21 11.96 47.32
CA LEU A 821 20.43 10.82 46.85
C LEU A 821 20.52 9.73 47.92
N THR A 822 19.46 8.96 48.06
CA THR A 822 19.38 7.81 48.97
C THR A 822 18.34 6.85 48.39
N PHE A 823 18.62 5.55 48.41
CA PHE A 823 17.60 4.53 48.14
C PHE A 823 17.24 3.77 49.40
N PHE A 824 16.06 3.17 49.29
CA PHE A 824 15.78 1.75 49.57
C PHE A 824 17.03 0.89 49.93
N PRO A 825 17.00 0.00 50.94
CA PRO A 825 18.22 -0.51 51.58
C PRO A 825 18.70 -1.87 51.05
N ILE A 826 20.03 -2.13 51.16
CA ILE A 826 20.89 -3.37 51.18
C ILE A 826 20.35 -4.77 50.83
N LYS A 827 19.05 -4.96 50.69
CA LYS A 827 18.34 -6.20 50.39
C LYS A 827 17.34 -6.09 49.22
N GLU A 828 17.22 -4.92 48.56
CA GLU A 828 16.20 -4.70 47.52
C GLU A 828 16.65 -4.51 46.02
N ILE A 829 17.83 -3.95 45.61
CA ILE A 829 18.24 -3.82 44.15
C ILE A 829 18.52 -5.18 43.52
N GLN A 830 19.49 -5.96 44.00
CA GLN A 830 19.83 -7.31 43.53
C GLN A 830 18.60 -8.23 43.57
N HIS A 831 17.54 -7.87 44.33
CA HIS A 831 16.24 -8.50 44.21
C HIS A 831 15.42 -7.99 42.99
N MET A 832 15.17 -6.67 42.90
CA MET A 832 14.30 -6.08 41.88
C MET A 832 14.95 -5.91 40.49
N TYR A 833 16.27 -5.86 40.42
CA TYR A 833 17.08 -5.47 39.26
C TYR A 833 18.34 -6.33 39.05
N GLY A 834 18.63 -7.32 39.90
CA GLY A 834 19.74 -8.29 39.70
C GLY A 834 21.17 -7.72 39.64
N ILE A 835 21.42 -6.53 40.20
CA ILE A 835 22.73 -5.84 40.06
C ILE A 835 23.77 -6.36 41.06
N ASP A 836 24.56 -7.35 40.66
CA ASP A 836 25.76 -7.79 41.40
C ASP A 836 26.66 -6.63 41.85
N THR A 837 27.09 -6.68 43.11
CA THR A 837 28.10 -5.79 43.74
C THR A 837 29.49 -5.87 43.09
N LEU A 838 29.70 -6.75 42.12
CA LEU A 838 30.97 -6.88 41.38
C LEU A 838 31.06 -6.01 40.13
N LYS A 839 29.91 -5.59 39.56
CA LYS A 839 29.83 -4.87 38.27
C LYS A 839 30.04 -3.36 38.40
N ALA A 840 29.56 -2.72 39.46
CA ALA A 840 29.78 -1.31 39.72
C ALA A 840 31.04 -1.10 40.60
N PRO A 841 32.00 -0.24 40.21
CA PRO A 841 33.34 -0.21 40.82
C PRO A 841 33.38 0.28 42.28
N ILE A 842 32.30 0.89 42.78
CA ILE A 842 32.13 1.36 44.18
C ILE A 842 31.95 0.18 45.15
N TRP A 843 31.52 -0.99 44.66
CA TRP A 843 31.02 -2.09 45.48
C TRP A 843 31.98 -3.29 45.62
N ARG A 844 33.15 -3.24 44.97
CA ARG A 844 34.08 -4.39 44.83
C ARG A 844 34.79 -4.84 46.10
N GLU A 845 34.79 -4.05 47.18
CA GLU A 845 35.68 -4.26 48.33
C GLU A 845 34.93 -4.66 49.62
N GLN A 846 34.32 -5.84 49.65
CA GLN A 846 33.93 -6.52 50.90
C GLN A 846 34.25 -8.03 50.89
N SER A 847 35.53 -8.37 51.10
CA SER A 847 35.94 -9.71 51.59
C SER A 847 37.01 -9.68 52.70
N THR A 848 37.33 -8.50 53.22
CA THR A 848 38.14 -8.31 54.45
C THR A 848 37.59 -7.13 55.27
N LYS A 849 37.79 -7.16 56.59
CA LYS A 849 37.28 -6.17 57.55
C LYS A 849 37.73 -4.75 57.18
N LEU A 850 36.79 -3.82 56.96
CA LEU A 850 37.12 -2.40 56.80
C LEU A 850 37.42 -1.75 58.16
N PRO A 851 38.54 -1.03 58.31
CA PRO A 851 38.76 -0.08 59.40
C PRO A 851 38.07 1.27 59.10
N ASN A 852 38.31 2.29 59.94
CA ASN A 852 37.67 3.60 59.82
C ASN A 852 37.91 4.30 58.46
N VAL A 853 36.90 5.08 58.06
CA VAL A 853 36.95 6.01 56.92
C VAL A 853 37.94 7.14 57.23
N ASP A 854 38.95 7.31 56.37
CA ASP A 854 39.46 8.62 55.90
C ASP A 854 40.53 8.41 54.79
N ASP A 855 41.54 7.55 55.01
CA ASP A 855 42.78 7.53 54.18
C ASP A 855 42.60 7.09 52.71
N GLN A 856 41.76 6.09 52.40
CA GLN A 856 41.64 5.61 51.01
C GLN A 856 40.84 6.54 50.09
N GLY A 857 40.04 7.46 50.65
CA GLY A 857 39.25 8.41 49.85
C GLY A 857 40.13 9.26 48.92
N ALA A 858 41.34 9.61 49.35
CA ALA A 858 42.29 10.42 48.58
C ALA A 858 42.63 9.84 47.20
N GLY A 859 42.73 8.51 47.06
CA GLY A 859 43.07 7.85 45.78
C GLY A 859 41.96 7.92 44.74
N VAL A 860 40.71 7.71 45.17
CA VAL A 860 39.53 7.81 44.28
C VAL A 860 39.21 9.28 43.97
N LEU A 861 39.25 10.14 44.99
CA LEU A 861 38.94 11.58 44.89
C LEU A 861 39.95 12.32 44.00
N SER A 862 41.25 12.01 44.08
CA SER A 862 42.26 12.58 43.16
C SER A 862 42.04 12.11 41.71
N ARG A 863 41.70 10.83 41.50
CA ARG A 863 41.36 10.30 40.17
C ARG A 863 40.11 10.96 39.58
N ILE A 864 39.10 11.27 40.39
CA ILE A 864 37.90 12.00 39.97
C ILE A 864 38.22 13.47 39.67
N ARG A 865 38.94 14.17 40.56
CA ARG A 865 39.40 15.55 40.33
C ARG A 865 40.23 15.70 39.05
N SER A 866 41.02 14.69 38.68
CA SER A 866 41.81 14.69 37.42
C SER A 866 40.95 14.71 36.14
N LYS A 867 39.66 14.35 36.24
CA LYS A 867 38.69 14.35 35.12
C LYS A 867 37.62 15.42 35.24
N HIS A 868 37.27 15.84 36.46
CA HIS A 868 36.18 16.76 36.75
C HIS A 868 36.64 17.85 37.72
N THR A 869 37.01 19.00 37.17
CA THR A 869 37.54 20.18 37.88
C THR A 869 36.65 20.68 39.01
N ASN A 870 35.33 20.56 38.83
CA ASN A 870 34.34 21.12 39.75
C ASN A 870 33.98 20.16 40.91
N VAL A 871 34.65 19.00 41.04
CA VAL A 871 34.34 18.00 42.08
C VAL A 871 35.33 18.11 43.25
N SER A 872 34.94 18.76 44.36
CA SER A 872 35.88 18.97 45.48
C SER A 872 35.85 17.89 46.58
N TYR A 873 34.89 16.97 46.57
CA TYR A 873 34.75 15.85 47.53
C TYR A 873 34.13 14.64 46.83
N PHE A 874 34.47 13.45 47.30
CA PHE A 874 33.80 12.19 46.96
C PHE A 874 34.09 11.18 48.08
N GLY A 875 33.07 10.78 48.82
CA GLY A 875 33.09 9.69 49.78
C GLY A 875 31.86 8.79 49.61
N TYR A 876 31.67 7.84 50.52
CA TYR A 876 30.42 7.08 50.69
C TYR A 876 30.34 6.46 52.08
N ARG A 877 29.13 6.16 52.52
CA ARG A 877 28.80 5.68 53.87
C ARG A 877 27.78 4.55 53.79
N LEU A 878 28.23 3.35 54.13
CA LEU A 878 27.37 2.21 54.39
C LEU A 878 26.82 2.31 55.82
N SER A 879 25.50 2.22 56.00
CA SER A 879 24.91 2.00 57.33
C SER A 879 24.84 0.50 57.64
N ASN A 880 25.24 0.11 58.86
CA ASN A 880 25.31 -1.30 59.26
C ASN A 880 23.99 -1.73 59.93
N GLY A 881 23.26 -2.66 59.31
CA GLY A 881 21.99 -3.21 59.82
C GLY A 881 21.29 -4.11 58.81
N PRO A 882 20.12 -4.69 59.15
CA PRO A 882 19.34 -5.50 58.21
C PRO A 882 18.80 -4.67 57.03
N HIS A 883 18.52 -3.39 57.27
CA HIS A 883 18.18 -2.37 56.27
C HIS A 883 19.39 -1.45 56.01
N SER A 884 20.54 -2.03 55.68
CA SER A 884 21.76 -1.27 55.38
C SER A 884 21.58 -0.39 54.15
N THR A 885 21.45 0.92 54.29
CA THR A 885 21.51 1.88 53.16
C THR A 885 22.95 2.30 52.88
N LEU A 886 23.34 2.32 51.60
CA LEU A 886 24.44 3.16 51.14
C LEU A 886 23.95 4.62 51.10
N ASN A 887 24.87 5.53 51.34
CA ASN A 887 24.75 6.95 51.01
C ASN A 887 26.13 7.36 50.49
N VAL A 888 26.32 7.53 49.17
CA VAL A 888 27.52 8.16 48.59
C VAL A 888 27.58 9.64 49.04
N GLU A 889 28.71 10.33 48.90
CA GLU A 889 28.78 11.78 49.05
C GLU A 889 29.81 12.45 48.12
N PHE A 890 29.44 12.83 46.89
CA PHE A 890 30.26 13.72 46.04
C PHE A 890 29.98 15.20 46.28
N THR A 891 30.93 16.09 45.94
CA THR A 891 30.71 17.53 45.81
C THR A 891 30.68 18.01 44.36
N LEU A 892 29.87 19.02 44.05
CA LEU A 892 30.05 19.91 42.91
C LEU A 892 30.25 21.34 43.43
N GLU A 893 31.50 21.76 43.54
CA GLU A 893 31.89 23.09 43.98
C GLU A 893 31.93 24.00 42.76
N TYR A 894 30.80 24.64 42.49
CA TYR A 894 30.70 25.72 41.51
C TYR A 894 31.10 27.04 42.16
N ASP A 895 31.64 27.96 41.36
CA ASP A 895 32.05 29.28 41.82
C ASP A 895 30.91 30.03 42.55
N ILE A 896 31.25 30.89 43.50
CA ILE A 896 30.30 31.76 44.21
C ILE A 896 29.53 32.63 43.22
N GLU A 897 30.18 33.06 42.15
CA GLU A 897 29.60 33.88 41.06
C GLU A 897 28.55 33.13 40.21
N THR A 898 28.45 31.81 40.28
CA THR A 898 27.45 31.06 39.49
C THR A 898 26.01 31.39 39.91
N PRO A 899 25.11 31.72 38.95
CA PRO A 899 23.71 32.00 39.26
C PRO A 899 23.01 30.76 39.80
N LYS A 900 21.95 30.95 40.59
CA LYS A 900 21.24 29.87 41.30
C LYS A 900 20.61 28.84 40.36
N LEU A 901 21.36 27.81 40.02
CA LEU A 901 20.90 26.64 39.26
C LEU A 901 19.81 25.90 40.06
N LEU A 902 18.75 25.46 39.37
CA LEU A 902 17.76 24.52 39.89
C LEU A 902 18.34 23.10 39.87
N MET A 903 19.38 22.86 40.66
CA MET A 903 20.17 21.62 40.63
C MET A 903 19.32 20.37 40.88
N VAL A 904 18.24 20.45 41.67
CA VAL A 904 17.30 19.33 41.85
C VAL A 904 16.69 18.86 40.51
N ASN A 905 16.42 19.78 39.58
CA ASN A 905 15.93 19.44 38.24
C ASN A 905 17.06 18.88 37.36
N LEU A 906 18.24 19.52 37.37
CA LEU A 906 19.41 19.06 36.61
C LEU A 906 19.86 17.65 37.05
N VAL A 907 19.79 17.38 38.35
CA VAL A 907 20.08 16.07 38.96
C VAL A 907 18.99 15.07 38.62
N ARG A 908 17.71 15.44 38.73
CA ARG A 908 16.60 14.56 38.31
C ARG A 908 16.73 14.17 36.83
N GLU A 909 17.14 15.11 35.99
CA GLU A 909 17.41 14.89 34.56
C GLU A 909 18.67 14.04 34.32
N ALA A 910 19.74 14.25 35.11
CA ALA A 910 20.95 13.44 35.06
C ALA A 910 20.74 12.00 35.55
N VAL A 911 20.01 11.81 36.66
CA VAL A 911 19.65 10.48 37.21
C VAL A 911 18.74 9.73 36.25
N LYS A 912 17.77 10.40 35.62
CA LYS A 912 16.96 9.81 34.54
C LYS A 912 17.74 9.46 33.27
N ARG A 913 18.99 9.94 33.12
CA ARG A 913 19.90 9.60 32.01
C ARG A 913 21.04 8.66 32.42
N SER A 914 21.30 8.46 33.72
CA SER A 914 22.42 7.67 34.20
C SER A 914 22.06 6.19 34.28
N VAL A 915 22.29 5.49 33.18
CA VAL A 915 22.14 4.03 33.08
C VAL A 915 23.22 3.33 33.92
N VAL A 916 22.81 2.49 34.87
CA VAL A 916 23.71 1.70 35.72
C VAL A 916 24.17 0.41 35.03
N HIS A 917 23.24 -0.31 34.41
CA HIS A 917 23.49 -1.47 33.57
C HIS A 917 22.37 -1.58 32.53
N GLN A 918 22.73 -1.83 31.27
CA GLN A 918 21.80 -2.03 30.17
C GLN A 918 22.49 -2.88 29.10
N VAL A 919 21.76 -3.82 28.50
CA VAL A 919 22.18 -4.46 27.25
C VAL A 919 21.81 -3.51 26.12
N GLN A 920 22.79 -3.04 25.35
CA GLN A 920 22.58 -2.02 24.32
C GLN A 920 21.45 -2.42 23.37
N GLY A 921 20.43 -1.58 23.21
CA GLY A 921 19.27 -1.85 22.35
C GLY A 921 18.09 -2.54 23.03
N LEU A 922 18.22 -2.95 24.31
CA LEU A 922 17.12 -3.41 25.16
C LEU A 922 16.85 -2.39 26.27
N GLU A 923 15.59 -2.22 26.68
CA GLU A 923 15.17 -1.27 27.71
C GLU A 923 14.59 -1.99 28.95
N GLU A 924 13.64 -2.89 28.73
CA GLU A 924 12.93 -3.64 29.77
C GLU A 924 12.82 -5.12 29.38
N CYS A 925 12.69 -6.02 30.37
CA CYS A 925 12.67 -7.46 30.19
C CYS A 925 11.67 -8.08 31.18
N THR A 926 10.54 -8.58 30.70
CA THR A 926 9.47 -9.17 31.52
C THR A 926 9.38 -10.68 31.33
N PHE A 927 9.20 -11.42 32.42
CA PHE A 927 9.13 -12.89 32.40
C PHE A 927 7.69 -13.39 32.55
N VAL A 928 7.22 -14.15 31.56
CA VAL A 928 5.89 -14.77 31.54
C VAL A 928 6.05 -16.28 31.72
N ALA A 929 5.78 -16.77 32.93
CA ALA A 929 6.04 -18.16 33.31
C ALA A 929 5.20 -19.22 32.56
N LYS A 930 4.06 -18.83 31.98
CA LYS A 930 3.06 -19.72 31.33
C LYS A 930 2.38 -19.02 30.16
N GLU A 931 3.07 -18.85 29.05
CA GLU A 931 2.47 -18.39 27.79
C GLU A 931 2.04 -19.56 26.90
N LYS A 932 0.92 -19.45 26.18
CA LYS A 932 0.31 -20.54 25.42
C LYS A 932 0.76 -20.57 23.95
N ILE A 933 2.05 -20.79 23.71
CA ILE A 933 2.59 -20.92 22.36
C ILE A 933 2.21 -22.30 21.78
N ASN A 934 1.50 -22.29 20.64
CA ASN A 934 1.02 -23.49 19.93
C ASN A 934 0.22 -24.48 20.80
N GLY A 935 -0.44 -23.99 21.85
CA GLY A 935 -1.26 -24.80 22.76
C GLY A 935 -0.48 -25.63 23.79
N ASN A 936 0.83 -25.40 23.92
CA ASN A 936 1.63 -25.82 25.07
C ASN A 936 1.87 -24.59 25.98
N GLU A 937 2.05 -24.79 27.28
CA GLU A 937 2.48 -23.72 28.17
C GLU A 937 4.01 -23.69 28.21
N THR A 938 4.60 -22.57 27.79
CA THR A 938 6.05 -22.33 27.78
C THR A 938 6.40 -21.09 28.60
N PRO A 939 7.51 -21.11 29.37
CA PRO A 939 8.05 -19.88 29.93
C PRO A 939 8.67 -19.04 28.81
N VAL A 940 8.36 -17.74 28.77
CA VAL A 940 8.78 -16.79 27.75
C VAL A 940 9.34 -15.53 28.41
N ILE A 941 10.31 -14.90 27.75
CA ILE A 941 10.84 -13.59 28.13
C ILE A 941 10.49 -12.62 27.00
N HIS A 942 9.77 -11.55 27.36
CA HIS A 942 9.47 -10.44 26.45
C HIS A 942 10.44 -9.30 26.72
N THR A 943 10.98 -8.69 25.66
CA THR A 943 11.93 -7.56 25.78
C THR A 943 11.39 -6.32 25.08
N SER A 944 11.42 -5.17 25.76
CA SER A 944 11.32 -3.88 25.08
C SER A 944 12.66 -3.57 24.41
N GLY A 945 12.62 -3.26 23.12
CA GLY A 945 13.81 -3.15 22.27
C GLY A 945 14.29 -4.49 21.70
N VAL A 946 15.26 -4.42 20.78
CA VAL A 946 15.77 -5.57 20.02
C VAL A 946 17.29 -5.54 19.94
N ASN A 947 17.95 -6.61 20.41
CA ASN A 947 19.35 -6.91 20.10
C ASN A 947 19.60 -8.42 20.13
N VAL A 948 19.35 -9.07 19.00
CA VAL A 948 19.49 -10.53 18.83
C VAL A 948 20.92 -11.00 19.11
N ARG A 949 21.95 -10.28 18.62
CA ARG A 949 23.37 -10.61 18.83
C ARG A 949 23.81 -10.56 20.30
N ALA A 950 23.15 -9.77 21.14
CA ALA A 950 23.40 -9.76 22.58
C ALA A 950 22.73 -10.96 23.26
N MET A 951 21.53 -11.37 22.84
CA MET A 951 20.82 -12.52 23.41
C MET A 951 21.53 -13.85 23.11
N TRP A 952 22.23 -13.96 21.97
CA TRP A 952 23.11 -15.08 21.66
C TRP A 952 24.26 -15.31 22.67
N GLN A 953 24.55 -14.33 23.55
CA GLN A 953 25.59 -14.45 24.59
C GLN A 953 25.10 -15.13 25.87
N PHE A 954 23.81 -15.50 25.96
CA PHE A 954 23.18 -16.11 27.13
C PHE A 954 22.57 -17.51 26.86
N PRO A 955 23.29 -18.46 26.21
CA PRO A 955 22.75 -19.78 25.86
C PRO A 955 22.41 -20.65 27.09
N ASP A 956 23.00 -20.36 28.25
CA ASP A 956 22.68 -21.04 29.52
C ASP A 956 21.27 -20.71 30.04
N PHE A 957 20.65 -19.63 29.54
CA PHE A 957 19.33 -19.13 29.96
C PHE A 957 18.30 -19.09 28.83
N LEU A 958 18.72 -19.01 27.57
CA LEU A 958 17.87 -18.81 26.39
C LEU A 958 18.09 -19.89 25.33
N ASP A 959 17.02 -20.50 24.80
CA ASP A 959 17.11 -21.29 23.57
C ASP A 959 17.28 -20.34 22.36
N VAL A 960 18.54 -20.11 21.99
CA VAL A 960 18.96 -19.24 20.89
C VAL A 960 18.25 -19.57 19.57
N ASN A 961 17.83 -20.83 19.36
CA ASN A 961 17.16 -21.27 18.13
C ASN A 961 15.67 -20.90 18.08
N ARG A 962 15.12 -20.29 19.14
CA ARG A 962 13.71 -19.90 19.26
C ARG A 962 13.49 -18.41 19.55
N ILE A 963 14.53 -17.59 19.41
CA ILE A 963 14.42 -16.14 19.55
C ILE A 963 13.60 -15.61 18.37
N ILE A 964 12.41 -15.08 18.67
CA ILE A 964 11.53 -14.38 17.73
C ILE A 964 11.57 -12.89 18.06
N THR A 965 11.47 -12.03 17.05
CA THR A 965 11.36 -10.57 17.21
C THR A 965 10.36 -10.01 16.21
N ASN A 966 9.61 -8.99 16.61
CA ASN A 966 8.69 -8.28 15.73
C ASN A 966 9.41 -7.35 14.72
N ASP A 967 10.72 -7.09 14.88
CA ASP A 967 11.48 -6.33 13.89
C ASP A 967 11.90 -7.19 12.69
N ILE A 968 11.13 -7.04 11.61
CA ILE A 968 11.38 -7.66 10.30
C ILE A 968 12.76 -7.25 9.72
N ALA A 969 13.28 -6.05 10.03
CA ALA A 969 14.58 -5.60 9.52
C ALA A 969 15.75 -6.34 10.19
N THR A 970 15.80 -6.36 11.54
CA THR A 970 16.77 -7.18 12.28
C THR A 970 16.67 -8.66 11.90
N THR A 971 15.45 -9.21 11.71
CA THR A 971 15.29 -10.60 11.24
C THR A 971 15.92 -10.83 9.87
N LEU A 972 15.77 -9.89 8.92
CA LEU A 972 16.37 -9.99 7.59
C LEU A 972 17.91 -9.90 7.65
N GLU A 973 18.47 -9.04 8.50
CA GLU A 973 19.93 -8.84 8.62
C GLU A 973 20.64 -9.98 9.36
N GLU A 974 20.02 -10.58 10.38
CA GLU A 974 20.65 -11.62 11.22
C GLU A 974 20.28 -13.06 10.82
N TYR A 975 19.05 -13.30 10.34
CA TYR A 975 18.53 -14.63 10.01
C TYR A 975 18.18 -14.82 8.53
N GLY A 976 18.21 -13.75 7.71
CA GLY A 976 18.01 -13.83 6.27
C GLY A 976 16.55 -13.83 5.80
N VAL A 977 16.37 -13.97 4.48
CA VAL A 977 15.09 -13.68 3.80
C VAL A 977 13.96 -14.65 4.15
N GLU A 978 14.23 -15.95 4.31
CA GLU A 978 13.18 -16.93 4.68
C GLU A 978 12.70 -16.77 6.13
N ALA A 979 13.61 -16.44 7.06
CA ALA A 979 13.23 -16.10 8.42
C ALA A 979 12.38 -14.81 8.45
N CYS A 980 12.77 -13.80 7.66
CA CYS A 980 12.01 -12.57 7.44
C CYS A 980 10.61 -12.86 6.87
N ARG A 981 10.50 -13.72 5.86
CA ARG A 981 9.23 -14.20 5.27
C ARG A 981 8.33 -14.83 6.33
N SER A 982 8.85 -15.80 7.10
CA SER A 982 8.09 -16.46 8.17
C SER A 982 7.68 -15.48 9.28
N ASN A 983 8.52 -14.51 9.62
CA ASN A 983 8.22 -13.49 10.62
C ASN A 983 7.06 -12.57 10.17
N ILE A 984 7.08 -12.10 8.91
CA ILE A 984 5.99 -11.31 8.33
C ILE A 984 4.65 -12.06 8.43
N MET A 985 4.64 -13.37 8.15
CA MET A 985 3.42 -14.19 8.28
C MET A 985 2.97 -14.33 9.74
N GLY A 986 3.90 -14.47 10.69
CA GLY A 986 3.62 -14.52 12.12
C GLY A 986 2.99 -13.22 12.66
N GLU A 987 3.63 -12.08 12.38
CA GLU A 987 3.15 -10.75 12.78
C GLU A 987 1.77 -10.42 12.18
N LEU A 988 1.59 -10.63 10.87
CA LEU A 988 0.28 -10.43 10.22
C LEU A 988 -0.81 -11.30 10.84
N ARG A 989 -0.51 -12.57 11.14
CA ARG A 989 -1.45 -13.48 11.81
C ARG A 989 -1.77 -13.01 13.23
N GLY A 990 -0.79 -12.53 13.99
CA GLY A 990 -1.00 -11.96 15.33
C GLY A 990 -2.00 -10.79 15.33
N VAL A 991 -1.85 -9.88 14.36
CA VAL A 991 -2.74 -8.72 14.18
C VAL A 991 -4.19 -9.12 13.86
N PHE A 992 -4.42 -10.16 13.06
CA PHE A 992 -5.79 -10.64 12.81
C PHE A 992 -6.35 -11.44 13.99
N GLN A 993 -5.52 -12.27 14.63
CA GLN A 993 -5.92 -13.13 15.74
C GLN A 993 -6.33 -12.32 17.00
N SER A 994 -5.70 -11.18 17.28
CA SER A 994 -6.10 -10.29 18.39
C SER A 994 -7.52 -9.70 18.21
N HIS A 995 -8.02 -9.64 16.98
CA HIS A 995 -9.38 -9.22 16.65
C HIS A 995 -10.36 -10.39 16.44
N ASN A 996 -9.94 -11.64 16.72
CA ASN A 996 -10.68 -12.88 16.39
C ASN A 996 -11.02 -13.04 14.89
N ILE A 997 -10.29 -12.33 14.01
CA ILE A 997 -10.45 -12.46 12.56
C ILE A 997 -9.60 -13.66 12.11
N THR A 998 -10.24 -14.64 11.48
CA THR A 998 -9.53 -15.74 10.81
C THR A 998 -9.23 -15.35 9.37
N VAL A 999 -7.97 -15.43 8.98
CA VAL A 999 -7.49 -15.22 7.61
C VAL A 999 -6.74 -16.47 7.19
N ASP A 1000 -7.02 -16.99 6.01
CA ASP A 1000 -6.34 -18.18 5.49
C ASP A 1000 -4.86 -17.92 5.22
N ASN A 1001 -4.00 -18.87 5.57
CA ASN A 1001 -2.55 -18.72 5.45
C ASN A 1001 -2.13 -18.45 3.99
N ARG A 1002 -2.80 -18.97 2.96
CA ARG A 1002 -2.38 -18.79 1.56
C ARG A 1002 -2.36 -17.31 1.14
N HIS A 1003 -3.25 -16.49 1.72
CA HIS A 1003 -3.21 -15.04 1.56
C HIS A 1003 -1.99 -14.40 2.23
N LEU A 1004 -1.64 -14.84 3.44
CA LEU A 1004 -0.49 -14.34 4.19
C LEU A 1004 0.83 -14.76 3.53
N ASN A 1005 0.94 -16.01 3.07
CA ASN A 1005 2.05 -16.54 2.28
C ASN A 1005 2.27 -15.66 1.03
N LEU A 1006 1.23 -15.48 0.20
CA LEU A 1006 1.35 -14.71 -1.04
C LEU A 1006 1.74 -13.23 -0.80
N ILE A 1007 1.29 -12.63 0.30
CA ILE A 1007 1.70 -11.28 0.74
C ILE A 1007 3.19 -11.28 1.14
N ALA A 1008 3.64 -12.23 1.96
CA ALA A 1008 5.03 -12.31 2.42
C ALA A 1008 6.00 -12.63 1.27
N ASP A 1009 5.63 -13.55 0.37
CA ASP A 1009 6.39 -13.91 -0.84
C ASP A 1009 6.54 -12.70 -1.77
N HIS A 1010 5.45 -11.96 -2.02
CA HIS A 1010 5.54 -10.73 -2.80
C HIS A 1010 6.45 -9.68 -2.13
N MET A 1011 6.40 -9.55 -0.80
CA MET A 1011 7.24 -8.59 -0.07
C MET A 1011 8.72 -8.98 -0.06
N THR A 1012 9.05 -10.27 -0.14
CA THR A 1012 10.44 -10.78 -0.05
C THR A 1012 11.09 -11.13 -1.39
N ARG A 1013 10.33 -11.10 -2.50
CA ARG A 1013 10.71 -11.52 -3.88
C ARG A 1013 12.07 -11.06 -4.41
N ASN A 1014 12.61 -9.93 -3.91
CA ASN A 1014 13.90 -9.38 -4.32
C ASN A 1014 15.08 -9.82 -3.42
N GLY A 1015 14.91 -10.81 -2.55
CA GLY A 1015 15.91 -11.21 -1.55
C GLY A 1015 15.98 -10.27 -0.33
N GLY A 1016 14.98 -9.40 -0.15
CA GLY A 1016 14.91 -8.41 0.91
C GLY A 1016 13.54 -7.75 0.99
N PHE A 1017 13.32 -6.94 2.03
CA PHE A 1017 12.00 -6.42 2.40
C PHE A 1017 11.52 -5.28 1.48
N THR A 1018 10.45 -5.54 0.70
CA THR A 1018 9.78 -4.54 -0.14
C THR A 1018 8.38 -4.21 0.41
N PRO A 1019 8.15 -2.99 0.94
CA PRO A 1019 6.86 -2.62 1.52
C PRO A 1019 5.84 -2.16 0.48
N PHE A 1020 4.54 -2.42 0.74
CA PHE A 1020 3.41 -1.92 -0.08
C PHE A 1020 3.20 -0.40 0.06
N ASN A 1021 4.11 0.38 -0.53
CA ASN A 1021 4.05 1.83 -0.62
C ASN A 1021 4.67 2.32 -1.94
N ARG A 1022 4.77 3.65 -2.12
CA ARG A 1022 5.33 4.27 -3.33
C ARG A 1022 6.77 3.85 -3.65
N LEU A 1023 7.58 3.50 -2.65
CA LEU A 1023 8.96 3.05 -2.84
C LEU A 1023 9.00 1.61 -3.35
N GLY A 1024 8.21 0.69 -2.77
CA GLY A 1024 8.07 -0.68 -3.28
C GLY A 1024 7.55 -0.70 -4.72
N LEU A 1025 6.56 0.14 -5.06
CA LEU A 1025 6.01 0.22 -6.42
C LEU A 1025 6.98 0.84 -7.44
N ALA A 1026 8.05 1.53 -7.01
CA ALA A 1026 9.04 2.09 -7.94
C ALA A 1026 9.76 1.00 -8.75
N GLY A 1027 9.94 -0.19 -8.16
CA GLY A 1027 10.54 -1.37 -8.80
C GLY A 1027 9.58 -2.23 -9.65
N ASN A 1028 8.34 -1.78 -9.91
CA ASN A 1028 7.44 -2.43 -10.86
C ASN A 1028 7.91 -2.20 -12.32
N VAL A 1029 7.56 -3.07 -13.27
CA VAL A 1029 7.98 -2.98 -14.68
C VAL A 1029 7.08 -2.06 -15.54
N SER A 1030 5.85 -1.74 -15.09
CA SER A 1030 4.88 -0.93 -15.85
C SER A 1030 4.85 0.55 -15.43
N PRO A 1031 5.25 1.49 -16.32
CA PRO A 1031 5.00 2.91 -16.14
C PRO A 1031 3.54 3.26 -15.87
N PHE A 1032 2.57 2.61 -16.53
CA PHE A 1032 1.16 2.91 -16.32
C PHE A 1032 0.63 2.49 -14.95
N THR A 1033 1.08 1.35 -14.40
CA THR A 1033 0.74 0.97 -13.02
C THR A 1033 1.29 2.01 -12.03
N LYS A 1034 2.57 2.40 -12.15
CA LYS A 1034 3.18 3.49 -11.34
C LYS A 1034 2.40 4.80 -11.44
N MET A 1035 2.11 5.25 -12.67
CA MET A 1035 1.35 6.48 -12.94
C MET A 1035 -0.09 6.46 -12.40
N SER A 1036 -0.74 5.29 -12.36
CA SER A 1036 -2.11 5.13 -11.86
C SER A 1036 -2.25 5.25 -10.35
N PHE A 1037 -1.15 5.03 -9.60
CA PHE A 1037 -1.12 5.03 -8.15
C PHE A 1037 -1.08 6.46 -7.59
N GLU A 1038 0.11 7.07 -7.53
CA GLU A 1038 0.37 8.38 -6.94
C GLU A 1038 1.56 9.08 -7.64
N THR A 1039 1.68 10.41 -7.52
CA THR A 1039 2.79 11.21 -8.13
C THR A 1039 3.04 10.94 -9.62
N THR A 1040 1.96 10.88 -10.40
CA THR A 1040 1.92 10.56 -11.83
C THR A 1040 2.99 11.26 -12.67
N VAL A 1041 3.25 12.56 -12.46
CA VAL A 1041 4.19 13.31 -13.29
C VAL A 1041 5.65 13.06 -12.90
N ALA A 1042 5.92 12.57 -11.69
CA ALA A 1042 7.25 12.09 -11.34
C ALA A 1042 7.57 10.80 -12.10
N PHE A 1043 6.73 9.78 -12.00
CA PHE A 1043 6.93 8.51 -12.71
C PHE A 1043 6.92 8.67 -14.25
N LEU A 1044 6.08 9.56 -14.79
CA LEU A 1044 6.12 9.88 -16.23
C LEU A 1044 7.45 10.55 -16.64
N ARG A 1045 7.98 11.48 -15.83
CA ARG A 1045 9.29 12.10 -16.08
C ARG A 1045 10.40 11.04 -16.05
N ASP A 1046 10.37 10.17 -15.05
CA ASP A 1046 11.43 9.19 -14.82
C ASP A 1046 11.46 8.13 -15.95
N ALA A 1047 10.31 7.57 -16.32
CA ALA A 1047 10.19 6.70 -17.49
C ALA A 1047 10.63 7.38 -18.80
N LEU A 1048 10.30 8.65 -19.03
CA LEU A 1048 10.74 9.41 -20.20
C LEU A 1048 12.24 9.74 -20.21
N ILE A 1049 12.88 9.80 -19.04
CA ILE A 1049 14.35 9.98 -18.91
C ILE A 1049 15.06 8.65 -19.11
N GLU A 1050 14.52 7.55 -18.59
CA GLU A 1050 15.10 6.21 -18.69
C GLU A 1050 14.88 5.57 -20.08
N GLY A 1051 14.06 6.18 -20.95
CA GLY A 1051 13.67 5.60 -22.23
C GLY A 1051 12.74 4.38 -22.09
N ASP A 1052 12.05 4.28 -20.96
CA ASP A 1052 11.27 3.12 -20.54
C ASP A 1052 9.96 2.99 -21.33
N TRP A 1053 9.51 1.76 -21.56
CA TRP A 1053 8.29 1.46 -22.30
C TRP A 1053 7.39 0.50 -21.53
N ASP A 1054 6.07 0.62 -21.74
CA ASP A 1054 5.09 -0.25 -21.09
C ASP A 1054 4.66 -1.36 -22.04
N ASP A 1055 4.97 -2.62 -21.68
CA ASP A 1055 4.65 -3.82 -22.48
C ASP A 1055 3.16 -4.19 -22.46
N LEU A 1056 2.32 -3.36 -21.81
CA LEU A 1056 0.86 -3.51 -21.69
C LEU A 1056 0.45 -4.88 -21.13
N THR A 1057 1.18 -5.41 -20.16
CA THR A 1057 0.84 -6.67 -19.49
C THR A 1057 -0.09 -6.45 -18.28
N THR A 1058 0.15 -5.41 -17.48
CA THR A 1058 -0.63 -5.11 -16.26
C THR A 1058 -2.09 -4.77 -16.58
N PRO A 1059 -3.04 -5.05 -15.65
CA PRO A 1059 -4.41 -4.58 -15.79
C PRO A 1059 -4.52 -3.05 -15.88
N SER A 1060 -3.70 -2.28 -15.14
CA SER A 1060 -3.69 -0.81 -15.26
C SER A 1060 -3.37 -0.33 -16.67
N ALA A 1061 -2.28 -0.83 -17.27
CA ALA A 1061 -1.87 -0.43 -18.61
C ALA A 1061 -2.97 -0.74 -19.64
N ARG A 1062 -3.56 -1.93 -19.55
CA ARG A 1062 -4.66 -2.37 -20.41
C ARG A 1062 -5.92 -1.51 -20.24
N ILE A 1063 -6.29 -1.12 -19.02
CA ILE A 1063 -7.46 -0.25 -18.75
C ILE A 1063 -7.21 1.22 -19.20
N VAL A 1064 -5.96 1.70 -19.16
CA VAL A 1064 -5.59 3.03 -19.72
C VAL A 1064 -5.75 3.02 -21.25
N VAL A 1065 -5.24 2.00 -21.94
CA VAL A 1065 -5.28 1.91 -23.42
C VAL A 1065 -6.65 1.45 -23.94
N GLY A 1066 -7.43 0.73 -23.15
CA GLY A 1066 -8.73 0.15 -23.54
C GLY A 1066 -8.62 -1.27 -24.15
N GLN A 1067 -7.59 -2.03 -23.78
CA GLN A 1067 -7.45 -3.44 -24.17
C GLN A 1067 -8.08 -4.38 -23.12
N LEU A 1068 -8.45 -5.60 -23.56
CA LEU A 1068 -8.92 -6.66 -22.66
C LEU A 1068 -7.81 -7.08 -21.69
N GLY A 1069 -8.15 -7.27 -20.41
CA GLY A 1069 -7.22 -7.72 -19.36
C GLY A 1069 -6.75 -9.17 -19.58
N ARG A 1070 -5.52 -9.51 -19.15
CA ARG A 1070 -4.95 -10.88 -19.24
C ARG A 1070 -5.23 -11.78 -18.03
N VAL A 1071 -6.13 -11.36 -17.15
CA VAL A 1071 -6.48 -12.07 -15.90
C VAL A 1071 -7.84 -12.74 -16.07
N GLY A 1072 -7.99 -13.98 -15.59
CA GLY A 1072 -9.25 -14.71 -15.70
C GLY A 1072 -9.59 -15.09 -17.14
N THR A 1073 -10.78 -14.72 -17.62
CA THR A 1073 -11.31 -15.06 -18.94
C THR A 1073 -10.46 -14.56 -20.11
N GLY A 1074 -9.75 -13.43 -19.96
CA GLY A 1074 -8.85 -12.89 -20.99
C GLY A 1074 -7.42 -13.44 -20.94
N SER A 1075 -7.15 -14.50 -20.17
CA SER A 1075 -5.82 -15.14 -20.12
C SER A 1075 -5.51 -16.06 -21.32
N PHE A 1076 -6.52 -16.37 -22.15
CA PHE A 1076 -6.41 -17.21 -23.34
C PHE A 1076 -7.23 -16.63 -24.51
N ASP A 1077 -6.85 -16.98 -25.74
CA ASP A 1077 -7.59 -16.64 -26.95
C ASP A 1077 -8.50 -17.81 -27.37
N VAL A 1078 -9.67 -17.51 -27.93
CA VAL A 1078 -10.62 -18.51 -28.46
C VAL A 1078 -10.64 -18.45 -29.99
N LEU A 1079 -10.39 -19.59 -30.62
CA LEU A 1079 -10.34 -19.74 -32.09
C LEU A 1079 -11.47 -20.66 -32.58
N GLY A 1080 -12.24 -20.19 -33.55
CA GLY A 1080 -13.29 -20.99 -34.19
C GLY A 1080 -12.71 -21.98 -35.20
N VAL A 1081 -12.95 -23.28 -35.00
CA VAL A 1081 -12.53 -24.33 -35.95
C VAL A 1081 -13.47 -24.34 -37.15
N ALA A 1082 -13.06 -23.67 -38.24
CA ALA A 1082 -13.77 -23.72 -39.51
C ALA A 1082 -13.48 -25.05 -40.24
N PRO A 1083 -14.50 -25.82 -40.67
CA PRO A 1083 -14.28 -27.01 -41.50
C PRO A 1083 -13.87 -26.57 -42.92
N THR A 1084 -12.57 -26.57 -43.19
CA THR A 1084 -11.99 -26.14 -44.48
C THR A 1084 -12.06 -27.22 -45.57
N SER A 1085 -12.31 -28.48 -45.20
CA SER A 1085 -12.50 -29.61 -46.10
C SER A 1085 -13.93 -30.15 -46.02
N PHE A 1086 -14.69 -30.01 -47.11
CA PHE A 1086 -15.89 -30.82 -47.35
C PHE A 1086 -15.47 -32.26 -47.68
N GLU A 1087 -15.16 -33.06 -46.67
CA GLU A 1087 -15.30 -34.51 -46.83
C GLU A 1087 -16.79 -34.82 -46.96
N MET A 1088 -17.21 -35.30 -48.12
CA MET A 1088 -18.58 -35.80 -48.27
C MET A 1088 -18.73 -37.07 -47.43
N ILE A 1089 -19.36 -36.94 -46.26
CA ILE A 1089 -19.83 -38.07 -45.48
C ILE A 1089 -20.88 -38.81 -46.33
N ALA A 1090 -20.43 -39.82 -47.06
CA ALA A 1090 -21.29 -40.73 -47.79
C ALA A 1090 -22.12 -41.52 -46.78
N THR A 1091 -23.41 -41.19 -46.68
CA THR A 1091 -24.37 -41.91 -45.83
C THR A 1091 -24.60 -43.31 -46.41
N ASN A 1092 -24.08 -44.33 -45.72
CA ASN A 1092 -24.50 -45.73 -45.80
C ASN A 1092 -25.52 -46.03 -44.71
#